data_AF-A0A3B9YG11-F1
#
_entry.id   AF-A0A3B9YG11-F1
#
_cell.length_a   1.000
_cell.length_b   1.000
_cell.length_c   1.000
_cell.angle_alpha   90.00
_cell.angle_beta   90.00
_cell.angle_gamma   90.00
#
_symmetry.space_group_name_H-M   'P 1'
#
loop_
_entity.id
_entity.type
_entity.pdbx_description
1 polymer ?
#
loop_
_entity_poly.entity_id
_entity_poly.type
_entity_poly.pdbx_seq_one_letter_code
_entity_poly.pdbx_strand_id
1 'polypeptide(L)'
;MTEDRKRALILGAGPVGLVSAWKLLESGWDVEVFEKDRSVGGLCKTWRWGDFLVDTGPHIFHTPDENLARFWEKEFGGLFLKGDFWCKNVQGEDFKAYWDYPLSWESISRYPRELKDRILSELKTPDVEGKARAKSYKEYMRAQVGETLRGMFFERYPEKIWGISTDEMTPDWAPRRIEFRQKVTPFYHKQWNAVGKRGTGCLFEEIRTRILRLGGRIRTGWEVRGLKTQGRQIRGIHFANGKSVKSAGEDVIISSLPITALAGMLGYRSRLRFRGVRTVYLAYDLESILPKDIHWFYYDSPQILFHRITEPKKLSPFLAPKRKTYLTAEITCSPGDAVHGMDAAELIRRTAAQVERVGLAPARRMTAGDVRTEEFVYPLQYRGYQEELAKTRSAVSRFQQIYSLGTGGEFHYSDLQVIFHKVFDTVAVLTGKDSSFTQTIRQTPRCRPNRHVSLHGRTIGEGQRCYVIAEAGLNHNGSLQIAKQLVDAAKRAGCDAVKFQTFRASSRISKKVKAVRYAETIIGTEETLYEMFDRLAMSPGDQKTLFQYARSAGIEIFSTPFDLASVDALESLGAGLYKIASMDLVNLPLIERAAKTGKPILLSTGMSTLGQIEEAVETVIRAGNPNLILLHCNSSYPAALEEMNLNAMETLRKCFSVPVGLSDHTIGLFVSQIAIARGADLIERHLTLDRTLEGPDHILSSEPAEFAELVEMTRKVPLILGDGVKRIQPSEYDTLNQQRKSLYAARLIRKGETLTRDNLAIKGPGGGLLPRYLEVVVGRKAQRTIPEDHPVTWDDI
;
A
#
# COMPACT_ATOMS: atom_id res chain seq x y z
N MET A 1 -30.18 10.91 12.02
CA MET A 1 -29.32 10.15 11.09
C MET A 1 -27.93 10.16 11.69
N THR A 2 -27.49 9.03 12.24
CA THR A 2 -26.14 8.88 12.81
C THR A 2 -25.14 8.90 11.66
N GLU A 3 -24.24 9.88 11.61
CA GLU A 3 -23.07 9.82 10.72
C GLU A 3 -22.35 8.49 10.96
N ASP A 4 -22.08 7.73 9.89
CA ASP A 4 -21.33 6.47 9.95
C ASP A 4 -19.92 6.75 10.50
N ARG A 5 -19.75 6.57 11.82
CA ARG A 5 -18.45 6.72 12.48
C ARG A 5 -17.54 5.59 12.00
N LYS A 6 -16.37 5.94 11.46
CA LYS A 6 -15.31 4.99 11.12
C LYS A 6 -14.96 4.14 12.36
N ARG A 7 -14.76 2.84 12.15
CA ARG A 7 -14.56 1.86 13.24
C ARG A 7 -13.16 1.26 13.21
N ALA A 8 -12.57 1.10 14.39
CA ALA A 8 -11.28 0.44 14.58
C ALA A 8 -11.37 -0.71 15.60
N LEU A 9 -10.81 -1.86 15.21
CA LEU A 9 -10.69 -3.08 16.04
C LEU A 9 -9.23 -3.27 16.41
N ILE A 10 -8.92 -3.22 17.69
CA ILE A 10 -7.53 -3.22 18.18
C ILE A 10 -7.22 -4.54 18.88
N LEU A 11 -6.19 -5.23 18.40
CA LEU A 11 -5.75 -6.53 18.90
C LEU A 11 -4.52 -6.33 19.82
N GLY A 12 -4.75 -6.49 21.12
CA GLY A 12 -3.81 -6.26 22.21
C GLY A 12 -3.96 -4.88 22.86
N ALA A 13 -3.96 -4.83 24.18
CA ALA A 13 -4.02 -3.62 25.00
C ALA A 13 -2.64 -3.27 25.61
N GLY A 14 -1.57 -3.50 24.85
CA GLY A 14 -0.24 -2.94 25.14
C GLY A 14 -0.15 -1.45 24.78
N PRO A 15 1.06 -0.86 24.86
CA PRO A 15 1.27 0.56 24.56
C PRO A 15 0.74 0.98 23.19
N VAL A 16 1.02 0.18 22.14
CA VAL A 16 0.49 0.40 20.79
C VAL A 16 -1.03 0.48 20.79
N GLY A 17 -1.70 -0.53 21.33
CA GLY A 17 -3.16 -0.63 21.27
C GLY A 17 -3.86 0.46 22.07
N LEU A 18 -3.39 0.74 23.29
CA LEU A 18 -3.98 1.76 24.16
C LEU A 18 -3.78 3.18 23.61
N VAL A 19 -2.57 3.54 23.18
CA VAL A 19 -2.31 4.87 22.64
C VAL A 19 -3.07 5.06 21.32
N SER A 20 -3.13 4.04 20.46
CA SER A 20 -3.92 4.08 19.21
C SER A 20 -5.40 4.28 19.50
N ALA A 21 -5.94 3.52 20.46
CA ALA A 21 -7.35 3.60 20.84
C ALA A 21 -7.71 5.01 21.32
N TRP A 22 -6.91 5.57 22.22
CA TRP A 22 -7.12 6.90 22.77
C TRP A 22 -7.12 7.97 21.67
N LYS A 23 -6.12 7.96 20.78
CA LYS A 23 -5.98 8.98 19.74
C LYS A 23 -7.00 8.86 18.60
N LEU A 24 -7.45 7.66 18.27
CA LEU A 24 -8.55 7.46 17.33
C LEU A 24 -9.89 7.95 17.91
N LEU A 25 -10.16 7.69 19.20
CA LEU A 25 -11.36 8.18 19.89
C LEU A 25 -11.39 9.71 19.94
N GLU A 26 -10.26 10.38 20.22
CA GLU A 26 -10.15 11.84 20.14
C GLU A 26 -10.45 12.40 18.73
N SER A 27 -10.34 11.55 17.70
CA SER A 27 -10.64 11.89 16.31
C SER A 27 -12.02 11.40 15.83
N GLY A 28 -12.90 10.99 16.76
CA GLY A 28 -14.30 10.65 16.47
C GLY A 28 -14.56 9.22 15.97
N TRP A 29 -13.60 8.32 16.08
CA TRP A 29 -13.76 6.90 15.67
C TRP A 29 -14.49 6.07 16.72
N ASP A 30 -15.20 5.03 16.29
CA ASP A 30 -15.66 3.95 17.18
C ASP A 30 -14.53 2.94 17.39
N VAL A 31 -14.17 2.64 18.65
CA VAL A 31 -13.00 1.81 18.96
C VAL A 31 -13.33 0.71 19.95
N GLU A 32 -12.88 -0.50 19.62
CA GLU A 32 -12.95 -1.67 20.50
C GLU A 32 -11.59 -2.38 20.57
N VAL A 33 -11.09 -2.57 21.78
CA VAL A 33 -9.79 -3.19 22.09
C VAL A 33 -10.01 -4.58 22.69
N PHE A 34 -9.25 -5.57 22.25
CA PHE A 34 -9.30 -6.95 22.76
C PHE A 34 -7.94 -7.34 23.34
N GLU A 35 -7.93 -7.84 24.58
CA GLU A 35 -6.72 -8.20 25.34
C GLU A 35 -6.88 -9.60 25.93
N LYS A 36 -5.85 -10.45 25.80
CA LYS A 36 -5.85 -11.80 26.36
C LYS A 36 -5.75 -11.78 27.89
N ASP A 37 -4.99 -10.84 28.44
CA ASP A 37 -4.77 -10.73 29.88
C ASP A 37 -5.98 -10.06 30.56
N ARG A 38 -6.06 -10.20 31.89
CA ARG A 38 -7.08 -9.53 32.71
C ARG A 38 -6.76 -8.05 32.99
N SER A 39 -5.54 -7.62 32.69
CA SER A 39 -5.03 -6.27 32.87
C SER A 39 -4.49 -5.72 31.56
N VAL A 40 -4.31 -4.41 31.46
CA VAL A 40 -3.76 -3.75 30.26
C VAL A 40 -2.28 -3.38 30.47
N GLY A 41 -1.64 -2.87 29.42
CA GLY A 41 -0.25 -2.39 29.45
C GLY A 41 0.75 -3.33 28.77
N GLY A 42 0.36 -4.57 28.43
CA GLY A 42 1.23 -5.53 27.76
C GLY A 42 2.52 -5.78 28.54
N LEU A 43 3.68 -5.65 27.88
CA LEU A 43 4.99 -5.72 28.55
C LEU A 43 5.23 -4.58 29.55
N CYS A 44 4.45 -3.50 29.51
CA CYS A 44 4.59 -2.38 30.43
C CYS A 44 3.56 -2.40 31.58
N LYS A 45 2.97 -3.55 31.88
CA LYS A 45 1.96 -3.69 32.95
C LYS A 45 2.62 -3.65 34.34
N THR A 46 1.83 -3.18 35.31
CA THR A 46 2.17 -3.23 36.75
C THR A 46 1.08 -3.99 37.49
N TRP A 47 1.45 -4.84 38.44
CA TRP A 47 0.50 -5.50 39.34
C TRP A 47 0.97 -5.44 40.79
N ARG A 48 0.06 -5.80 41.70
CA ARG A 48 0.35 -5.91 43.13
C ARG A 48 0.81 -7.34 43.46
N TRP A 49 1.94 -7.47 44.14
CA TRP A 49 2.46 -8.73 44.68
C TRP A 49 2.75 -8.54 46.17
N GLY A 50 1.84 -9.01 47.03
CA GLY A 50 1.87 -8.68 48.46
C GLY A 50 1.86 -7.16 48.67
N ASP A 51 2.87 -6.66 49.39
CA ASP A 51 3.06 -5.23 49.66
C ASP A 51 3.75 -4.48 48.51
N PHE A 52 4.20 -5.17 47.46
CA PHE A 52 4.99 -4.61 46.36
C PHE A 52 4.12 -4.25 45.16
N LEU A 53 4.57 -3.25 44.40
CA LEU A 53 4.14 -3.01 43.02
C LEU A 53 5.26 -3.48 42.08
N VAL A 54 4.89 -4.33 41.13
CA VAL A 54 5.84 -5.06 40.29
C VAL A 54 5.52 -4.81 38.82
N ASP A 55 6.55 -4.51 38.04
CA ASP A 55 6.48 -4.34 36.59
C ASP A 55 6.94 -5.62 35.86
N THR A 56 6.46 -5.80 34.63
CA THR A 56 6.99 -6.81 33.69
C THR A 56 8.36 -6.39 33.15
N GLY A 57 9.35 -6.35 34.05
CA GLY A 57 10.70 -5.86 33.77
C GLY A 57 10.88 -4.36 34.10
N PRO A 58 12.13 -3.88 34.20
CA PRO A 58 12.43 -2.51 34.57
C PRO A 58 12.34 -1.59 33.33
N HIS A 59 11.24 -0.85 33.19
CA HIS A 59 11.06 0.11 32.11
C HIS A 59 11.38 1.53 32.55
N ILE A 60 12.04 2.27 31.65
CA ILE A 60 12.34 3.68 31.81
C ILE A 60 11.82 4.38 30.55
N PHE A 61 11.05 5.45 30.73
CA PHE A 61 10.64 6.32 29.63
C PHE A 61 11.80 7.26 29.34
N HIS A 62 12.18 7.36 28.07
CA HIS A 62 13.23 8.28 27.64
C HIS A 62 12.99 8.75 26.21
N THR A 63 13.39 9.97 25.89
CA THR A 63 13.36 10.51 24.53
C THR A 63 14.33 11.69 24.37
N PRO A 64 15.08 11.78 23.26
CA PRO A 64 15.78 13.00 22.86
C PRO A 64 14.85 14.01 22.16
N ASP A 65 13.63 13.62 21.76
CA ASP A 65 12.66 14.52 21.12
C ASP A 65 11.94 15.38 22.15
N GLU A 66 12.17 16.69 22.08
CA GLU A 66 11.54 17.69 22.93
C GLU A 66 10.01 17.75 22.76
N ASN A 67 9.47 17.43 21.58
CA ASN A 67 8.04 17.42 21.34
C ASN A 67 7.36 16.29 22.10
N LEU A 68 7.89 15.06 21.96
CA LEU A 68 7.40 13.92 22.71
C LEU A 68 7.60 14.11 24.23
N ALA A 69 8.72 14.70 24.66
CA ALA A 69 8.96 15.01 26.07
C ALA A 69 7.89 15.98 26.62
N ARG A 70 7.61 17.08 25.91
CA ARG A 70 6.56 18.03 26.29
C ARG A 70 5.17 17.38 26.31
N PHE A 71 4.90 16.49 25.36
CA PHE A 71 3.66 15.72 25.34
C PHE A 71 3.54 14.83 26.59
N TRP A 72 4.56 14.04 26.92
CA TRP A 72 4.55 13.17 28.09
C TRP A 72 4.42 13.95 29.40
N GLU A 73 5.07 15.10 29.52
CA GLU A 73 4.92 15.98 30.68
C GLU A 73 3.52 16.53 30.81
N LYS A 74 2.98 17.08 29.73
CA LYS A 74 1.63 17.66 29.72
C LYS A 74 0.59 16.61 30.10
N GLU A 75 0.69 15.44 29.50
CA GLU A 75 -0.34 14.42 29.62
C GLU A 75 -0.20 13.58 30.90
N PHE A 76 1.02 13.37 31.39
CA PHE A 76 1.33 12.36 32.41
C PHE A 76 2.39 12.80 33.44
N GLY A 77 2.83 14.05 33.46
CA GLY A 77 3.88 14.53 34.38
C GLY A 77 3.61 14.21 35.86
N GLY A 78 2.33 14.25 36.26
CA GLY A 78 1.90 13.85 37.62
C GLY A 78 2.17 12.37 37.98
N LEU A 79 2.31 11.50 36.97
CA LEU A 79 2.57 10.07 37.10
C LEU A 79 4.05 9.71 36.97
N PHE A 80 4.91 10.64 36.56
CA PHE A 80 6.34 10.40 36.35
C PHE A 80 7.20 10.79 37.54
N LEU A 81 8.28 10.03 37.75
CA LEU A 81 9.39 10.39 38.62
C LEU A 81 10.64 10.49 37.75
N LYS A 82 11.15 11.71 37.59
CA LYS A 82 12.43 11.95 36.90
C LYS A 82 13.59 11.54 37.79
N GLY A 83 14.67 11.09 37.19
CA GLY A 83 15.89 10.77 37.91
C GLY A 83 17.04 10.51 36.96
N ASP A 84 18.24 10.39 37.52
CA ASP A 84 19.42 9.93 36.78
C ASP A 84 19.64 8.44 37.06
N PHE A 85 19.58 7.64 36.01
CA PHE A 85 19.64 6.20 36.12
C PHE A 85 21.02 5.66 35.72
N TRP A 86 21.59 4.83 36.59
CA TRP A 86 22.97 4.33 36.45
C TRP A 86 23.04 2.81 36.53
N CYS A 87 24.02 2.26 35.83
CA CYS A 87 24.28 0.83 35.78
C CYS A 87 25.77 0.50 35.67
N LYS A 88 26.11 -0.76 35.93
CA LYS A 88 27.45 -1.29 35.72
C LYS A 88 27.40 -2.71 35.14
N ASN A 89 28.45 -3.09 34.42
CA ASN A 89 28.70 -4.48 34.05
C ASN A 89 29.50 -5.17 35.17
N VAL A 90 29.12 -6.39 35.51
CA VAL A 90 29.81 -7.23 36.49
C VAL A 90 30.47 -8.39 35.76
N GLN A 91 31.78 -8.55 35.95
CA GLN A 91 32.62 -9.52 35.26
C GLN A 91 33.58 -10.22 36.23
N GLY A 92 34.32 -11.21 35.70
CA GLY A 92 35.25 -12.04 36.45
C GLY A 92 34.57 -13.27 37.07
N GLU A 93 35.36 -14.29 37.39
CA GLU A 93 34.86 -15.54 37.98
C GLU A 93 34.40 -15.36 39.44
N ASP A 94 34.93 -14.34 40.12
CA ASP A 94 34.57 -13.95 41.48
C ASP A 94 33.49 -12.86 41.56
N PHE A 95 33.05 -12.34 40.40
CA PHE A 95 32.05 -11.27 40.25
C PHE A 95 32.41 -9.95 40.93
N LYS A 96 33.70 -9.66 41.14
CA LYS A 96 34.15 -8.42 41.80
C LYS A 96 34.59 -7.32 40.85
N ALA A 97 34.65 -7.58 39.55
CA ALA A 97 35.04 -6.57 38.56
C ALA A 97 33.81 -5.78 38.09
N TYR A 98 33.74 -4.50 38.46
CA TYR A 98 32.65 -3.60 38.10
C TYR A 98 33.10 -2.56 37.07
N TRP A 99 32.47 -2.55 35.91
CA TRP A 99 32.79 -1.64 34.81
C TRP A 99 31.65 -0.67 34.50
N ASP A 100 31.99 0.60 34.26
CA ASP A 100 31.01 1.62 33.89
C ASP A 100 30.37 1.36 32.52
N TYR A 101 29.07 1.63 32.41
CA TYR A 101 28.33 1.56 31.16
C TYR A 101 27.25 2.67 31.11
N PRO A 102 27.09 3.39 29.97
CA PRO A 102 27.80 3.26 28.70
C PRO A 102 29.31 3.55 28.77
N LEU A 103 30.07 3.06 27.77
CA LEU A 103 31.53 3.20 27.75
C LEU A 103 31.94 4.67 27.62
N SER A 104 33.03 5.06 28.30
CA SER A 104 33.57 6.41 28.22
C SER A 104 35.09 6.45 28.25
N TRP A 105 35.68 7.48 27.65
CA TRP A 105 37.13 7.70 27.72
C TRP A 105 37.61 7.94 29.16
N GLU A 106 36.81 8.64 29.98
CA GLU A 106 37.07 8.80 31.41
C GLU A 106 37.15 7.45 32.14
N SER A 107 36.19 6.54 31.91
CA SER A 107 36.22 5.22 32.55
C SER A 107 37.39 4.37 32.05
N ILE A 108 37.65 4.32 30.74
CA ILE A 108 38.79 3.58 30.15
C ILE A 108 40.13 4.11 30.69
N SER A 109 40.26 5.41 30.96
CA SER A 109 41.50 5.99 31.50
C SER A 109 41.89 5.44 32.88
N ARG A 110 40.88 4.95 33.64
CA ARG A 110 41.02 4.35 34.98
C ARG A 110 41.26 2.84 34.95
N TYR A 111 41.27 2.21 33.78
CA TYR A 111 41.49 0.76 33.67
C TYR A 111 42.95 0.41 34.02
N PRO A 112 43.21 -0.84 34.45
CA PRO A 112 44.57 -1.34 34.67
C PRO A 112 45.47 -1.04 33.47
N ARG A 113 46.72 -0.63 33.71
CA ARG A 113 47.63 -0.09 32.68
C ARG A 113 47.73 -0.99 31.45
N GLU A 114 48.00 -2.28 31.63
CA GLU A 114 48.13 -3.24 30.53
C GLU A 114 46.85 -3.38 29.69
N LEU A 115 45.69 -3.40 30.36
CA LEU A 115 44.39 -3.50 29.68
C LEU A 115 44.09 -2.22 28.89
N LYS A 116 44.34 -1.06 29.50
CA LYS A 116 44.16 0.25 28.87
C LYS A 116 45.04 0.40 27.64
N ASP A 117 46.32 0.08 27.75
CA ASP A 117 47.28 0.24 26.66
C ASP A 117 46.90 -0.65 25.46
N ARG A 118 46.40 -1.87 25.72
CA ARG A 118 45.85 -2.76 24.70
C ARG A 118 44.61 -2.18 24.01
N ILE A 119 43.62 -1.73 24.78
CA ILE A 119 42.40 -1.10 24.25
C ILE A 119 42.75 0.12 23.39
N LEU A 120 43.64 1.00 23.87
CA LEU A 120 44.05 2.19 23.12
C LEU A 120 44.80 1.82 21.84
N SER A 121 45.62 0.76 21.86
CA SER A 121 46.30 0.27 20.65
C SER A 121 45.29 -0.25 19.61
N GLU A 122 44.29 -1.01 20.03
CA GLU A 122 43.25 -1.55 19.14
C GLU A 122 42.34 -0.45 18.56
N LEU A 123 42.07 0.62 19.32
CA LEU A 123 41.22 1.73 18.89
C LEU A 123 41.93 2.76 17.98
N LYS A 124 43.28 2.79 17.96
CA LYS A 124 44.05 3.78 17.18
C LYS A 124 43.85 3.66 15.67
N THR A 125 43.61 2.45 15.16
CA THR A 125 43.48 2.21 13.72
C THR A 125 42.11 1.60 13.44
N PRO A 126 41.09 2.41 13.12
CA PRO A 126 39.76 1.89 12.80
C PRO A 126 39.81 1.06 11.52
N ASP A 127 39.41 -0.22 11.60
CA ASP A 127 39.30 -1.13 10.46
C ASP A 127 38.02 -0.83 9.65
N VAL A 128 38.09 0.21 8.81
CA VAL A 128 36.96 0.67 8.00
C VAL A 128 36.53 -0.38 6.97
N GLU A 129 37.49 -1.06 6.35
CA GLU A 129 37.22 -2.08 5.32
C GLU A 129 36.61 -3.35 5.94
N GLY A 130 37.10 -3.79 7.10
CA GLY A 130 36.53 -4.90 7.86
C GLY A 130 35.11 -4.63 8.34
N LYS A 131 34.78 -3.41 8.78
CA LYS A 131 33.39 -3.02 9.09
C LYS A 131 32.48 -3.13 7.87
N ALA A 132 32.93 -2.61 6.74
CA ALA A 132 32.14 -2.60 5.50
C ALA A 132 31.89 -4.02 4.96
N ARG A 133 32.81 -4.95 5.20
CA ARG A 133 32.71 -6.35 4.76
C ARG A 133 32.12 -7.31 5.79
N ALA A 134 31.85 -6.84 7.01
CA ALA A 134 31.38 -7.69 8.10
C ALA A 134 30.08 -8.40 7.74
N LYS A 135 30.06 -9.72 7.92
CA LYS A 135 28.90 -10.60 7.68
C LYS A 135 28.20 -11.01 8.97
N SER A 136 28.78 -10.67 10.12
CA SER A 136 28.24 -10.96 11.45
C SER A 136 28.43 -9.79 12.41
N TYR A 137 27.65 -9.79 13.50
CA TYR A 137 27.82 -8.84 14.60
C TYR A 137 29.24 -8.88 15.17
N LYS A 138 29.81 -10.09 15.33
CA LYS A 138 31.17 -10.29 15.85
C LYS A 138 32.24 -9.63 14.98
N GLU A 139 32.21 -9.85 13.67
CA GLU A 139 33.15 -9.25 12.73
C GLU A 139 33.06 -7.72 12.76
N TYR A 140 31.83 -7.19 12.79
CA TYR A 140 31.59 -5.76 12.87
C TYR A 140 32.14 -5.17 14.19
N MET A 141 31.84 -5.80 15.33
CA MET A 141 32.30 -5.37 16.64
C MET A 141 33.82 -5.40 16.75
N ARG A 142 34.47 -6.46 16.25
CA ARG A 142 35.93 -6.56 16.22
C ARG A 142 36.55 -5.38 15.45
N ALA A 143 36.01 -5.07 14.29
CA ALA A 143 36.49 -3.96 13.46
C ALA A 143 36.18 -2.58 14.09
N GLN A 144 35.10 -2.46 14.90
CA GLN A 144 34.67 -1.22 15.56
C GLN A 144 35.42 -0.90 16.85
N VAL A 145 35.59 -1.88 17.75
CA VAL A 145 36.08 -1.64 19.11
C VAL A 145 37.32 -2.46 19.47
N GLY A 146 37.86 -3.26 18.55
CA GLY A 146 38.96 -4.17 18.83
C GLY A 146 38.54 -5.46 19.50
N GLU A 147 39.50 -6.36 19.69
CA GLU A 147 39.27 -7.69 20.26
C GLU A 147 38.95 -7.63 21.76
N THR A 148 39.61 -6.70 22.47
CA THR A 148 39.52 -6.60 23.93
C THR A 148 38.14 -6.11 24.37
N LEU A 149 37.68 -4.96 23.85
CA LEU A 149 36.35 -4.43 24.21
C LEU A 149 35.22 -5.30 23.67
N ARG A 150 35.41 -5.94 22.51
CA ARG A 150 34.47 -6.93 21.96
C ARG A 150 34.27 -8.08 22.94
N GLY A 151 35.35 -8.72 23.39
CA GLY A 151 35.29 -9.82 24.34
C GLY A 151 34.69 -9.42 25.69
N MET A 152 34.97 -8.19 26.15
CA MET A 152 34.40 -7.68 27.41
C MET A 152 32.90 -7.38 27.28
N PHE A 153 32.45 -6.56 26.33
CA PHE A 153 31.08 -6.01 26.38
C PHE A 153 30.16 -6.47 25.25
N PHE A 154 30.72 -6.97 24.14
CA PHE A 154 30.00 -7.16 22.89
C PHE A 154 30.11 -8.59 22.32
N GLU A 155 30.41 -9.58 23.15
CA GLU A 155 30.37 -11.00 22.75
C GLU A 155 29.49 -11.79 23.70
N ARG A 156 30.00 -12.07 24.91
CA ARG A 156 29.32 -12.94 25.89
C ARG A 156 27.96 -12.42 26.33
N TYR A 157 27.86 -11.10 26.57
CA TYR A 157 26.61 -10.50 27.02
C TYR A 157 25.51 -10.53 25.94
N PRO A 158 25.76 -10.07 24.69
CA PRO A 158 24.82 -10.30 23.58
C PRO A 158 24.44 -11.77 23.40
N GLU A 159 25.39 -12.71 23.41
CA GLU A 159 25.11 -14.14 23.26
C GLU A 159 24.15 -14.66 24.33
N LYS A 160 24.33 -14.23 25.57
CA LYS A 160 23.44 -14.59 26.67
C LYS A 160 22.03 -14.02 26.50
N ILE A 161 21.91 -12.76 26.06
CA ILE A 161 20.60 -12.15 25.78
C ILE A 161 19.91 -12.84 24.61
N TRP A 162 20.60 -12.99 23.47
CA TRP A 162 20.01 -13.40 22.20
C TRP A 162 19.95 -14.91 22.01
N GLY A 163 20.74 -15.69 22.77
CA GLY A 163 20.76 -17.15 22.71
C GLY A 163 21.33 -17.74 21.43
N ILE A 164 22.02 -16.93 20.64
CA ILE A 164 22.74 -17.34 19.43
C ILE A 164 24.13 -16.74 19.48
N SER A 165 25.09 -17.38 18.81
CA SER A 165 26.45 -16.86 18.69
C SER A 165 26.45 -15.48 18.03
N THR A 166 27.36 -14.61 18.46
CA THR A 166 27.60 -13.33 17.78
C THR A 166 28.07 -13.49 16.32
N ASP A 167 28.54 -14.68 15.93
CA ASP A 167 28.83 -15.05 14.54
C ASP A 167 27.56 -15.31 13.69
N GLU A 168 26.44 -15.66 14.33
CA GLU A 168 25.15 -15.88 13.67
C GLU A 168 24.24 -14.64 13.65
N MET A 169 24.56 -13.63 14.46
CA MET A 169 23.82 -12.37 14.53
C MET A 169 24.11 -11.48 13.33
N THR A 170 23.08 -10.77 12.84
CA THR A 170 23.25 -9.78 11.76
C THR A 170 24.14 -8.60 12.19
N PRO A 171 24.99 -8.04 11.30
CA PRO A 171 25.74 -6.82 11.59
C PRO A 171 24.84 -5.57 11.71
N ASP A 172 23.63 -5.56 11.15
CA ASP A 172 22.72 -4.39 11.16
C ASP A 172 22.41 -3.85 12.56
N TRP A 173 22.55 -4.71 13.57
CA TRP A 173 22.24 -4.39 14.96
C TRP A 173 23.40 -3.67 15.70
N ALA A 174 24.62 -3.83 15.21
CA ALA A 174 25.85 -3.37 15.83
C ALA A 174 25.96 -1.85 16.04
N PRO A 175 25.70 -0.99 15.04
CA PRO A 175 25.94 0.45 15.17
C PRO A 175 25.06 1.12 16.24
N ARG A 176 23.90 0.53 16.53
CA ARG A 176 22.89 1.12 17.44
C ARG A 176 23.19 0.90 18.92
N ARG A 177 24.22 0.10 19.25
CA ARG A 177 24.51 -0.34 20.62
C ARG A 177 25.82 0.19 21.18
N ILE A 178 26.57 0.98 20.41
CA ILE A 178 27.84 1.58 20.86
C ILE A 178 27.72 3.10 20.87
N GLU A 179 27.93 3.67 22.06
CA GLU A 179 28.13 5.10 22.25
C GLU A 179 29.41 5.29 23.09
N PHE A 180 30.45 5.89 22.51
CA PHE A 180 31.66 6.28 23.26
C PHE A 180 31.48 7.70 23.80
N ARG A 181 31.38 7.81 25.12
CA ARG A 181 31.23 9.10 25.79
C ARG A 181 32.57 9.66 26.23
N GLN A 182 32.64 10.98 26.41
CA GLN A 182 33.85 11.62 26.95
C GLN A 182 33.98 11.39 28.47
N LYS A 183 32.86 11.54 29.18
CA LYS A 183 32.76 11.41 30.64
C LYS A 183 31.80 10.29 31.04
N VAL A 184 31.92 9.83 32.27
CA VAL A 184 30.97 8.91 32.91
C VAL A 184 29.67 9.69 33.19
N THR A 185 28.57 9.28 32.57
CA THR A 185 27.27 9.95 32.64
C THR A 185 26.12 8.95 32.82
N PRO A 186 24.94 9.38 33.30
CA PRO A 186 23.77 8.51 33.43
C PRO A 186 23.40 7.84 32.12
N PHE A 187 22.73 6.68 32.16
CA PHE A 187 22.44 5.87 30.98
C PHE A 187 21.74 6.66 29.87
N TYR A 188 20.73 7.47 30.22
CA TYR A 188 19.95 8.30 29.29
C TYR A 188 20.38 9.78 29.27
N HIS A 189 21.69 10.05 29.37
CA HIS A 189 22.24 11.40 29.32
C HIS A 189 21.77 12.19 28.08
N LYS A 190 21.45 13.49 28.26
CA LYS A 190 20.88 14.40 27.24
C LYS A 190 19.49 14.02 26.72
N GLN A 191 18.82 13.06 27.34
CA GLN A 191 17.44 12.73 27.02
C GLN A 191 16.54 13.11 28.19
N TRP A 192 15.32 13.53 27.87
CA TRP A 192 14.27 13.53 28.88
C TRP A 192 14.08 12.08 29.33
N ASN A 193 14.08 11.81 30.63
CA ASN A 193 13.87 10.45 31.12
C ASN A 193 13.19 10.41 32.50
N ALA A 194 12.35 9.39 32.71
CA ALA A 194 11.56 9.20 33.92
C ALA A 194 11.07 7.75 34.06
N VAL A 195 10.61 7.39 35.26
CA VAL A 195 9.88 6.14 35.53
C VAL A 195 8.46 6.42 36.02
N GLY A 196 7.57 5.44 35.90
CA GLY A 196 6.24 5.55 36.48
C GLY A 196 6.32 5.54 38.02
N LYS A 197 5.74 6.55 38.68
CA LYS A 197 5.75 6.67 40.15
C LYS A 197 5.28 5.38 40.81
N ARG A 198 4.20 4.77 40.33
CA ARG A 198 3.61 3.54 40.89
C ARG A 198 3.78 2.35 39.93
N GLY A 199 4.92 2.30 39.24
CA GLY A 199 5.20 1.32 38.20
C GLY A 199 4.80 1.84 36.82
N THR A 200 5.39 1.24 35.79
CA THR A 200 5.24 1.67 34.38
C THR A 200 3.79 1.60 33.90
N GLY A 201 3.03 0.64 34.41
CA GLY A 201 1.64 0.40 34.08
C GLY A 201 0.69 1.52 34.51
N CYS A 202 1.08 2.39 35.45
CA CYS A 202 0.22 3.48 35.89
C CYS A 202 -0.15 4.44 34.74
N LEU A 203 0.75 4.60 33.77
CA LEU A 203 0.50 5.37 32.55
C LEU A 203 -0.61 4.74 31.70
N PHE A 204 -0.52 3.43 31.50
CA PHE A 204 -1.40 2.69 30.62
C PHE A 204 -2.79 2.46 31.23
N GLU A 205 -2.89 2.38 32.56
CA GLU A 205 -4.18 2.42 33.27
C GLU A 205 -4.84 3.83 33.21
N GLU A 206 -4.05 4.91 33.22
CA GLU A 206 -4.57 6.26 32.97
C GLU A 206 -5.14 6.37 31.54
N ILE A 207 -4.39 5.89 30.53
CA ILE A 207 -4.87 5.85 29.13
C ILE A 207 -6.14 4.99 29.01
N ARG A 208 -6.20 3.84 29.68
CA ARG A 208 -7.40 2.99 29.75
C ARG A 208 -8.60 3.78 30.28
N THR A 209 -8.41 4.54 31.36
CA THR A 209 -9.47 5.38 31.94
C THR A 209 -9.98 6.43 30.94
N ARG A 210 -9.07 7.04 30.17
CA ARG A 210 -9.42 7.99 29.10
C ARG A 210 -10.20 7.33 27.97
N ILE A 211 -9.78 6.15 27.51
CA ILE A 211 -10.49 5.38 26.48
C ILE A 211 -11.94 5.14 26.90
N LEU A 212 -12.16 4.67 28.13
CA LEU A 212 -13.50 4.40 28.65
C LEU A 212 -14.33 5.69 28.76
N ARG A 213 -13.72 6.79 29.20
CA ARG A 213 -14.39 8.11 29.28
C ARG A 213 -14.82 8.64 27.91
N LEU A 214 -14.04 8.37 26.87
CA LEU A 214 -14.35 8.75 25.48
C LEU A 214 -15.34 7.78 24.80
N GLY A 215 -15.86 6.78 25.51
CA GLY A 215 -16.84 5.81 24.99
C GLY A 215 -16.24 4.61 24.27
N GLY A 216 -14.91 4.45 24.31
CA GLY A 216 -14.23 3.27 23.79
C GLY A 216 -14.48 2.03 24.64
N ARG A 217 -14.35 0.85 24.03
CA ARG A 217 -14.58 -0.45 24.70
C ARG A 217 -13.29 -1.25 24.82
N ILE A 218 -13.05 -1.85 25.98
CA ILE A 218 -11.88 -2.72 26.21
C ILE A 218 -12.37 -4.06 26.76
N ARG A 219 -12.05 -5.15 26.08
CA ARG A 219 -12.40 -6.52 26.47
C ARG A 219 -11.15 -7.30 26.88
N THR A 220 -10.96 -7.46 28.19
CA THR A 220 -9.90 -8.27 28.79
C THR A 220 -10.31 -9.75 28.90
N GLY A 221 -9.36 -10.68 28.85
CA GLY A 221 -9.64 -12.12 28.79
C GLY A 221 -10.09 -12.64 27.42
N TRP A 222 -9.91 -11.84 26.35
CA TRP A 222 -10.29 -12.14 24.98
C TRP A 222 -9.03 -12.38 24.12
N GLU A 223 -8.54 -13.61 24.15
CA GLU A 223 -7.39 -14.01 23.34
C GLU A 223 -7.81 -14.26 21.88
N VAL A 224 -7.16 -13.57 20.94
CA VAL A 224 -7.38 -13.77 19.51
C VAL A 224 -6.77 -15.11 19.07
N ARG A 225 -7.56 -15.95 18.42
CA ARG A 225 -7.12 -17.28 17.92
C ARG A 225 -7.13 -17.40 16.40
N GLY A 226 -7.89 -16.57 15.70
CA GLY A 226 -7.95 -16.63 14.23
C GLY A 226 -8.60 -15.42 13.60
N LEU A 227 -8.31 -15.21 12.33
CA LEU A 227 -8.92 -14.17 11.50
C LEU A 227 -9.63 -14.84 10.32
N LYS A 228 -10.93 -14.59 10.17
CA LYS A 228 -11.70 -15.10 9.04
C LYS A 228 -11.52 -14.17 7.86
N THR A 229 -11.08 -14.71 6.73
CA THR A 229 -10.79 -13.94 5.51
C THR A 229 -11.69 -14.35 4.35
N GLN A 230 -12.04 -13.41 3.49
CA GLN A 230 -12.68 -13.65 2.20
C GLN A 230 -11.94 -12.84 1.14
N GLY A 231 -11.21 -13.52 0.24
CA GLY A 231 -10.29 -12.86 -0.69
C GLY A 231 -9.21 -12.07 0.06
N ARG A 232 -9.12 -10.75 -0.19
CA ARG A 232 -8.17 -9.83 0.47
C ARG A 232 -8.79 -9.02 1.62
N GLN A 233 -9.94 -9.45 2.14
CA GLN A 233 -10.63 -8.78 3.25
C GLN A 233 -10.75 -9.67 4.48
N ILE A 234 -10.58 -9.09 5.66
CA ILE A 234 -10.83 -9.71 6.95
C ILE A 234 -12.29 -9.44 7.31
N ARG A 235 -13.06 -10.51 7.50
CA ARG A 235 -14.52 -10.47 7.77
C ARG A 235 -14.87 -10.72 9.23
N GLY A 236 -13.93 -11.24 10.00
CA GLY A 236 -14.15 -11.44 11.42
C GLY A 236 -12.92 -11.88 12.20
N ILE A 237 -13.01 -11.72 13.51
CA ILE A 237 -11.98 -12.07 14.49
C ILE A 237 -12.57 -13.14 15.41
N HIS A 238 -11.86 -14.25 15.60
CA HIS A 238 -12.25 -15.36 16.45
C HIS A 238 -11.41 -15.38 17.73
N PHE A 239 -12.06 -15.64 18.86
CA PHE A 239 -11.44 -15.60 20.18
C PHE A 239 -11.46 -16.98 20.86
N ALA A 240 -10.54 -17.21 21.80
CA ALA A 240 -10.39 -18.47 22.54
C ALA A 240 -11.64 -18.86 23.35
N ASN A 241 -12.45 -17.88 23.75
CA ASN A 241 -13.70 -18.09 24.48
C ASN A 241 -14.89 -18.50 23.57
N GLY A 242 -14.63 -18.87 22.31
CA GLY A 242 -15.63 -19.28 21.33
C GLY A 242 -16.41 -18.13 20.68
N LYS A 243 -16.20 -16.88 21.12
CA LYS A 243 -16.88 -15.71 20.55
C LYS A 243 -16.21 -15.25 19.26
N SER A 244 -16.94 -14.45 18.49
CA SER A 244 -16.41 -13.80 17.28
C SER A 244 -16.96 -12.39 17.11
N VAL A 245 -16.15 -11.50 16.52
CA VAL A 245 -16.55 -10.14 16.15
C VAL A 245 -16.49 -10.00 14.64
N LYS A 246 -17.56 -9.49 14.03
CA LYS A 246 -17.60 -9.20 12.58
C LYS A 246 -16.81 -7.93 12.27
N SER A 247 -16.16 -7.94 11.11
CA SER A 247 -15.43 -6.81 10.56
C SER A 247 -15.96 -6.47 9.17
N ALA A 248 -16.37 -5.22 8.97
CA ALA A 248 -16.77 -4.67 7.67
C ALA A 248 -15.52 -4.38 6.82
N GLY A 249 -15.67 -4.21 5.50
CA GLY A 249 -14.51 -4.06 4.59
C GLY A 249 -13.72 -2.75 4.80
N GLU A 250 -14.40 -1.77 5.37
CA GLU A 250 -13.95 -0.42 5.72
C GLU A 250 -13.41 -0.31 7.15
N ASP A 251 -13.60 -1.34 7.99
CA ASP A 251 -13.06 -1.36 9.35
C ASP A 251 -11.52 -1.41 9.31
N VAL A 252 -10.89 -0.67 10.22
CA VAL A 252 -9.44 -0.70 10.43
C VAL A 252 -9.10 -1.66 11.56
N ILE A 253 -8.08 -2.49 11.39
CA ILE A 253 -7.56 -3.40 12.39
C ILE A 253 -6.14 -3.00 12.77
N ILE A 254 -5.92 -2.59 14.01
CA ILE A 254 -4.56 -2.33 14.53
C ILE A 254 -4.16 -3.51 15.40
N SER A 255 -3.07 -4.18 15.04
CA SER A 255 -2.58 -5.36 15.75
C SER A 255 -1.22 -5.09 16.37
N SER A 256 -1.15 -5.30 17.69
CA SER A 256 0.11 -5.34 18.45
C SER A 256 0.58 -6.77 18.76
N LEU A 257 -0.09 -7.77 18.16
CA LEU A 257 0.28 -9.18 18.31
C LEU A 257 1.65 -9.45 17.66
N PRO A 258 2.40 -10.46 18.13
CA PRO A 258 3.60 -10.93 17.43
C PRO A 258 3.29 -11.25 15.97
N ILE A 259 4.10 -10.74 15.04
CA ILE A 259 3.85 -10.89 13.60
C ILE A 259 3.80 -12.35 13.15
N THR A 260 4.52 -13.23 13.85
CA THR A 260 4.52 -14.68 13.62
C THR A 260 3.15 -15.29 13.91
N ALA A 261 2.54 -14.92 15.03
CA ALA A 261 1.21 -15.37 15.42
C ALA A 261 0.15 -14.78 14.48
N LEU A 262 0.26 -13.49 14.16
CA LEU A 262 -0.68 -12.82 13.25
C LEU A 262 -0.63 -13.42 11.84
N ALA A 263 0.55 -13.65 11.29
CA ALA A 263 0.71 -14.28 9.98
C ALA A 263 0.16 -15.73 10.00
N GLY A 264 0.37 -16.46 11.09
CA GLY A 264 -0.20 -17.80 11.29
C GLY A 264 -1.73 -17.79 11.23
N MET A 265 -2.38 -16.82 11.89
CA MET A 265 -3.83 -16.61 11.84
C MET A 265 -4.35 -16.25 10.44
N LEU A 266 -3.47 -15.76 9.57
CA LEU A 266 -3.75 -15.41 8.17
C LEU A 266 -3.28 -16.48 7.18
N GLY A 267 -2.87 -17.66 7.66
CA GLY A 267 -2.51 -18.83 6.85
C GLY A 267 -1.05 -18.91 6.42
N TYR A 268 -0.14 -18.12 7.00
CA TYR A 268 1.30 -18.18 6.72
C TYR A 268 2.09 -18.56 7.97
N ARG A 269 2.78 -19.71 7.94
CA ARG A 269 3.63 -20.15 9.05
C ARG A 269 5.03 -19.55 8.94
N SER A 270 5.27 -18.48 9.70
CA SER A 270 6.56 -17.80 9.73
C SER A 270 7.64 -18.61 10.46
N ARG A 271 8.88 -18.53 9.96
CA ARG A 271 10.09 -19.07 10.62
C ARG A 271 10.84 -18.02 11.47
N LEU A 272 10.31 -16.81 11.61
CA LEU A 272 10.88 -15.82 12.51
C LEU A 272 10.82 -16.33 13.95
N ARG A 273 11.85 -15.99 14.73
CA ARG A 273 12.02 -16.45 16.10
C ARG A 273 12.00 -15.27 17.06
N PHE A 274 11.32 -15.44 18.19
CA PHE A 274 11.43 -14.53 19.32
C PHE A 274 12.19 -15.24 20.44
N ARG A 275 12.82 -14.44 21.28
CA ARG A 275 13.36 -14.87 22.55
C ARG A 275 12.52 -14.28 23.66
N GLY A 276 12.11 -15.15 24.58
CA GLY A 276 11.33 -14.79 25.74
C GLY A 276 12.22 -14.39 26.92
N VAL A 277 11.57 -13.97 27.99
CA VAL A 277 12.20 -13.67 29.27
C VAL A 277 11.41 -14.33 30.39
N ARG A 278 12.10 -15.06 31.25
CA ARG A 278 11.62 -15.45 32.58
C ARG A 278 12.18 -14.47 33.59
N THR A 279 11.30 -13.65 34.14
CA THR A 279 11.64 -12.67 35.17
C THR A 279 11.36 -13.27 36.52
N VAL A 280 12.38 -13.31 37.37
CA VAL A 280 12.30 -13.79 38.74
C VAL A 280 12.32 -12.59 39.68
N TYR A 281 11.32 -12.51 40.54
CA TYR A 281 11.18 -11.48 41.55
C TYR A 281 11.55 -12.07 42.91
N LEU A 282 12.44 -11.41 43.65
CA LEU A 282 12.92 -11.88 44.94
C LEU A 282 12.74 -10.77 45.99
N ALA A 283 11.82 -10.96 46.93
CA ALA A 283 11.52 -10.00 47.99
C ALA A 283 12.45 -10.19 49.20
N TYR A 284 12.83 -9.08 49.84
CA TYR A 284 13.72 -9.06 51.00
C TYR A 284 13.26 -8.05 52.05
N ASP A 285 13.43 -8.41 53.33
CA ASP A 285 13.33 -7.47 54.46
C ASP A 285 14.67 -6.74 54.67
N LEU A 286 15.00 -5.91 53.67
CA LEU A 286 16.18 -5.06 53.60
C LEU A 286 15.76 -3.66 53.16
N GLU A 287 16.45 -2.63 53.65
CA GLU A 287 16.18 -1.25 53.21
C GLU A 287 16.57 -1.05 51.75
N SER A 288 17.76 -1.52 51.36
CA SER A 288 18.24 -1.53 49.99
C SER A 288 19.31 -2.63 49.80
N ILE A 289 19.54 -3.07 48.56
CA ILE A 289 20.51 -4.12 48.21
C ILE A 289 21.64 -3.57 47.34
N LEU A 290 21.33 -2.84 46.27
CA LEU A 290 22.34 -2.32 45.35
C LEU A 290 23.08 -1.11 45.96
N PRO A 291 24.31 -0.80 45.49
CA PRO A 291 25.05 0.40 45.91
C PRO A 291 24.28 1.69 45.62
N LYS A 292 24.40 2.71 46.49
CA LYS A 292 23.55 3.93 46.55
C LYS A 292 23.03 4.43 45.19
N ASP A 293 23.91 4.70 44.24
CA ASP A 293 23.56 5.34 42.95
C ASP A 293 23.30 4.35 41.81
N ILE A 294 23.49 3.05 42.03
CA ILE A 294 23.32 2.01 41.01
C ILE A 294 21.91 1.43 41.06
N HIS A 295 21.28 1.34 39.89
CA HIS A 295 19.90 0.90 39.73
C HIS A 295 19.81 -0.53 39.17
N TRP A 296 20.73 -0.90 38.28
CA TRP A 296 20.84 -2.28 37.79
C TRP A 296 22.28 -2.69 37.46
N PHE A 297 22.49 -3.99 37.43
CA PHE A 297 23.73 -4.64 37.01
C PHE A 297 23.49 -5.56 35.82
N TYR A 298 24.50 -5.64 34.94
CA TYR A 298 24.56 -6.59 33.83
C TYR A 298 25.57 -7.70 34.13
N TYR A 299 25.23 -8.94 33.77
CA TYR A 299 26.03 -10.14 34.00
C TYR A 299 26.17 -10.96 32.72
N ASP A 300 27.38 -11.10 32.22
CA ASP A 300 27.70 -11.84 31.00
C ASP A 300 28.12 -13.31 31.24
N SER A 301 28.51 -13.65 32.48
CA SER A 301 29.02 -14.97 32.82
C SER A 301 27.99 -16.08 32.57
N PRO A 302 28.37 -17.18 31.92
CA PRO A 302 27.50 -18.33 31.70
C PRO A 302 27.20 -19.10 32.99
N GLN A 303 27.94 -18.85 34.07
CA GLN A 303 27.75 -19.51 35.37
C GLN A 303 26.55 -18.94 36.17
N ILE A 304 25.98 -17.82 35.71
CA ILE A 304 24.85 -17.14 36.31
C ILE A 304 23.68 -17.14 35.32
N LEU A 305 22.46 -17.44 35.78
CA LEU A 305 21.29 -17.55 34.90
C LEU A 305 20.84 -16.18 34.39
N PHE A 306 20.71 -15.20 35.28
CA PHE A 306 20.25 -13.86 34.93
C PHE A 306 21.32 -13.07 34.18
N HIS A 307 20.87 -12.25 33.22
CA HIS A 307 21.73 -11.31 32.50
C HIS A 307 21.58 -9.89 33.04
N ARG A 308 20.45 -9.55 33.67
CA ARG A 308 20.24 -8.27 34.35
C ARG A 308 19.59 -8.47 35.71
N ILE A 309 20.07 -7.75 36.72
CA ILE A 309 19.40 -7.57 38.00
C ILE A 309 19.14 -6.09 38.22
N THR A 310 17.90 -5.76 38.58
CA THR A 310 17.45 -4.42 38.93
C THR A 310 16.86 -4.40 40.34
N GLU A 311 17.01 -3.31 41.08
CA GLU A 311 16.28 -3.06 42.33
C GLU A 311 15.22 -1.97 42.09
N PRO A 312 13.96 -2.33 41.81
CA PRO A 312 12.96 -1.35 41.36
C PRO A 312 12.65 -0.27 42.39
N LYS A 313 12.79 -0.55 43.70
CA LYS A 313 12.64 0.47 44.75
C LYS A 313 13.56 1.69 44.54
N LYS A 314 14.72 1.50 43.92
CA LYS A 314 15.63 2.61 43.58
C LYS A 314 15.17 3.42 42.39
N LEU A 315 14.49 2.79 41.44
CA LEU A 315 13.85 3.52 40.34
C LEU A 315 12.70 4.37 40.89
N SER A 316 11.86 3.79 41.74
CA SER A 316 10.80 4.51 42.42
C SER A 316 10.56 4.00 43.84
N PRO A 317 10.57 4.89 44.85
CA PRO A 317 10.37 4.51 46.25
C PRO A 317 8.95 4.03 46.55
N PHE A 318 7.99 4.20 45.62
CA PHE A 318 6.61 3.74 45.80
C PHE A 318 6.41 2.27 45.41
N LEU A 319 7.42 1.61 44.84
CA LEU A 319 7.31 0.20 44.40
C LEU A 319 7.46 -0.80 45.55
N ALA A 320 8.06 -0.38 46.66
CA ALA A 320 8.25 -1.21 47.84
C ALA A 320 8.11 -0.39 49.13
N PRO A 321 7.59 -0.97 50.22
CA PRO A 321 7.51 -0.31 51.52
C PRO A 321 8.88 0.09 52.11
N LYS A 322 8.85 0.95 53.14
CA LYS A 322 10.04 1.21 53.97
C LYS A 322 10.55 -0.10 54.59
N ARG A 323 11.87 -0.29 54.67
CA ARG A 323 12.57 -1.49 55.19
C ARG A 323 12.34 -2.81 54.42
N LYS A 324 11.62 -2.76 53.30
CA LYS A 324 11.52 -3.87 52.34
C LYS A 324 12.06 -3.44 50.99
N THR A 325 12.53 -4.38 50.20
CA THR A 325 12.92 -4.17 48.80
C THR A 325 12.75 -5.47 48.03
N TYR A 326 12.86 -5.43 46.70
CA TYR A 326 12.90 -6.64 45.89
C TYR A 326 13.86 -6.48 44.72
N LEU A 327 14.41 -7.61 44.27
CA LEU A 327 15.21 -7.69 43.07
C LEU A 327 14.37 -8.27 41.93
N THR A 328 14.57 -7.72 40.75
CA THR A 328 14.05 -8.24 39.48
C THR A 328 15.24 -8.81 38.71
N ALA A 329 15.29 -10.14 38.57
CA ALA A 329 16.30 -10.85 37.81
C ALA A 329 15.71 -11.31 36.48
N GLU A 330 16.24 -10.80 35.37
CA GLU A 330 15.79 -11.16 34.02
C GLU A 330 16.65 -12.27 33.43
N ILE A 331 15.99 -13.33 32.95
CA ILE A 331 16.63 -14.50 32.36
C ILE A 331 16.02 -14.74 30.99
N THR A 332 16.79 -14.53 29.93
CA THR A 332 16.36 -14.76 28.55
C THR A 332 16.34 -16.26 28.25
N CYS A 333 15.27 -16.71 27.61
CA CYS A 333 15.15 -18.10 27.19
C CYS A 333 14.23 -18.25 25.98
N SER A 334 14.42 -19.34 25.24
CA SER A 334 13.55 -19.78 24.15
C SER A 334 13.00 -21.18 24.46
N PRO A 335 11.86 -21.59 23.87
CA PRO A 335 11.40 -22.97 23.93
C PRO A 335 12.52 -23.94 23.53
N GLY A 336 12.83 -24.90 24.40
CA GLY A 336 13.94 -25.85 24.26
C GLY A 336 15.15 -25.54 25.16
N ASP A 337 15.31 -24.31 25.64
CA ASP A 337 16.34 -23.98 26.63
C ASP A 337 16.01 -24.65 27.98
N ALA A 338 17.01 -25.15 28.70
CA ALA A 338 16.80 -25.81 30.00
C ALA A 338 16.07 -24.92 31.02
N VAL A 339 16.29 -23.60 30.95
CA VAL A 339 15.62 -22.62 31.81
C VAL A 339 14.17 -22.39 31.39
N HIS A 340 13.78 -22.57 30.13
CA HIS A 340 12.40 -22.32 29.68
C HIS A 340 11.42 -23.29 30.36
N GLY A 341 11.76 -24.59 30.41
CA GLY A 341 10.96 -25.65 31.04
C GLY A 341 11.18 -25.83 32.55
N MET A 342 12.04 -25.03 33.20
CA MET A 342 12.36 -25.20 34.62
C MET A 342 11.17 -24.85 35.52
N ASP A 343 10.94 -25.65 36.56
CA ASP A 343 9.91 -25.33 37.56
C ASP A 343 10.16 -23.96 38.22
N ALA A 344 9.08 -23.25 38.58
CA ALA A 344 9.17 -21.89 39.12
C ALA A 344 9.88 -21.86 40.48
N ALA A 345 9.61 -22.81 41.38
CA ALA A 345 10.24 -22.86 42.69
C ALA A 345 11.74 -23.17 42.57
N GLU A 346 12.10 -24.09 41.66
CA GLU A 346 13.49 -24.39 41.36
C GLU A 346 14.23 -23.18 40.77
N LEU A 347 13.59 -22.46 39.84
CA LEU A 347 14.17 -21.25 39.25
C LEU A 347 14.39 -20.14 40.29
N ILE A 348 13.42 -19.92 41.18
CA ILE A 348 13.54 -18.98 42.32
C ILE A 348 14.73 -19.38 43.19
N ARG A 349 14.80 -20.65 43.61
CA ARG A 349 15.86 -21.15 44.49
C ARG A 349 17.25 -20.97 43.88
N ARG A 350 17.43 -21.34 42.61
CA ARG A 350 18.71 -21.16 41.89
C ARG A 350 19.07 -19.69 41.74
N THR A 351 18.09 -18.86 41.39
CA THR A 351 18.32 -17.42 41.22
C THR A 351 18.72 -16.78 42.55
N ALA A 352 18.05 -17.10 43.65
CA ALA A 352 18.40 -16.60 44.99
C ALA A 352 19.80 -17.03 45.43
N ALA A 353 20.17 -18.31 45.20
CA ALA A 353 21.53 -18.79 45.48
C ALA A 353 22.59 -18.05 44.63
N GLN A 354 22.27 -17.73 43.37
CA GLN A 354 23.16 -16.95 42.51
C GLN A 354 23.26 -15.48 42.95
N VAL A 355 22.17 -14.87 43.42
CA VAL A 355 22.16 -13.52 44.02
C VAL A 355 23.10 -13.45 45.23
N GLU A 356 23.11 -14.48 46.07
CA GLU A 356 24.06 -14.60 47.17
C GLU A 356 25.49 -14.81 46.67
N ARG A 357 25.68 -15.68 45.67
CA ARG A 357 27.00 -15.95 45.05
C ARG A 357 27.64 -14.70 44.46
N VAL A 358 26.86 -13.82 43.84
CA VAL A 358 27.37 -12.54 43.29
C VAL A 358 27.48 -11.44 44.35
N GLY A 359 27.26 -11.76 45.63
CA GLY A 359 27.47 -10.86 46.76
C GLY A 359 26.40 -9.79 46.96
N LEU A 360 25.21 -9.95 46.39
CA LEU A 360 24.15 -8.93 46.49
C LEU A 360 23.31 -9.08 47.76
N ALA A 361 22.69 -10.25 47.99
CA ALA A 361 21.86 -10.49 49.17
C ALA A 361 21.88 -11.97 49.55
N PRO A 362 21.90 -12.31 50.85
CA PRO A 362 21.91 -13.70 51.28
C PRO A 362 20.53 -14.35 51.08
N ALA A 363 20.49 -15.56 50.52
CA ALA A 363 19.24 -16.24 50.16
C ALA A 363 18.33 -16.47 51.38
N ARG A 364 18.92 -16.71 52.55
CA ARG A 364 18.19 -16.86 53.83
C ARG A 364 17.37 -15.64 54.27
N ARG A 365 17.63 -14.45 53.70
CA ARG A 365 16.87 -13.22 53.99
C ARG A 365 15.76 -12.94 52.98
N MET A 366 15.60 -13.80 51.97
CA MET A 366 14.50 -13.71 51.02
C MET A 366 13.20 -14.07 51.73
N THR A 367 12.17 -13.25 51.56
CA THR A 367 10.86 -13.45 52.19
C THR A 367 9.82 -14.04 51.24
N ALA A 368 9.96 -13.80 49.94
CA ALA A 368 9.09 -14.37 48.91
C ALA A 368 9.79 -14.37 47.54
N GLY A 369 9.32 -15.23 46.63
CA GLY A 369 9.70 -15.21 45.22
C GLY A 369 8.51 -15.44 44.28
N ASP A 370 8.54 -14.84 43.10
CA ASP A 370 7.57 -15.07 42.01
C ASP A 370 8.31 -15.16 40.67
N VAL A 371 7.69 -15.80 39.67
CA VAL A 371 8.24 -15.92 38.31
C VAL A 371 7.18 -15.54 37.29
N ARG A 372 7.57 -14.74 36.30
CA ARG A 372 6.75 -14.43 35.12
C ARG A 372 7.49 -14.76 33.84
N THR A 373 6.77 -15.32 32.87
CA THR A 373 7.31 -15.67 31.56
C THR A 373 6.62 -14.86 30.49
N GLU A 374 7.40 -14.18 29.66
CA GLU A 374 6.93 -13.47 28.48
C GLU A 374 7.64 -14.06 27.25
N GLU A 375 6.87 -14.64 26.33
CA GLU A 375 7.43 -15.43 25.21
C GLU A 375 7.94 -14.58 24.03
N PHE A 376 7.38 -13.38 23.85
CA PHE A 376 7.59 -12.53 22.67
C PHE A 376 8.24 -11.20 23.01
N VAL A 377 9.41 -11.24 23.66
CA VAL A 377 10.11 -10.03 24.12
C VAL A 377 11.10 -9.52 23.07
N TYR A 378 12.03 -10.38 22.65
CA TYR A 378 13.16 -10.01 21.80
C TYR A 378 13.03 -10.63 20.41
N PRO A 379 12.78 -9.84 19.33
CA PRO A 379 12.80 -10.37 17.97
C PRO A 379 14.24 -10.74 17.56
N LEU A 380 14.47 -12.02 17.28
CA LEU A 380 15.81 -12.55 17.04
C LEU A 380 16.30 -12.22 15.61
N GLN A 381 17.32 -11.37 15.49
CA GLN A 381 17.89 -10.93 14.21
C GLN A 381 19.11 -11.77 13.81
N TYR A 382 18.86 -13.05 13.51
CA TYR A 382 19.87 -13.96 12.97
C TYR A 382 20.15 -13.69 11.49
N ARG A 383 21.32 -14.07 10.97
CA ARG A 383 21.68 -13.86 9.57
C ARG A 383 20.63 -14.43 8.60
N GLY A 384 20.12 -13.60 7.69
CA GLY A 384 19.11 -13.99 6.71
C GLY A 384 17.65 -13.88 7.18
N TYR A 385 17.39 -13.45 8.42
CA TYR A 385 16.02 -13.27 8.92
C TYR A 385 15.19 -12.28 8.07
N GLN A 386 15.84 -11.34 7.37
CA GLN A 386 15.19 -10.32 6.55
C GLN A 386 14.33 -10.93 5.42
N GLU A 387 14.78 -12.04 4.84
CA GLU A 387 14.02 -12.74 3.78
C GLU A 387 12.71 -13.31 4.34
N GLU A 388 12.79 -14.00 5.49
CA GLU A 388 11.62 -14.54 6.17
C GLU A 388 10.70 -13.42 6.68
N LEU A 389 11.27 -12.30 7.14
CA LEU A 389 10.51 -11.12 7.54
C LEU A 389 9.76 -10.50 6.36
N ALA A 390 10.37 -10.41 5.19
CA ALA A 390 9.72 -9.93 3.97
C ALA A 390 8.54 -10.82 3.57
N LYS A 391 8.73 -12.16 3.58
CA LYS A 391 7.65 -13.14 3.32
C LYS A 391 6.51 -13.02 4.34
N THR A 392 6.86 -12.95 5.63
CA THR A 392 5.89 -12.81 6.72
C THR A 392 5.10 -11.50 6.60
N ARG A 393 5.78 -10.37 6.36
CA ARG A 393 5.14 -9.06 6.15
C ARG A 393 4.23 -9.10 4.93
N SER A 394 4.67 -9.68 3.80
CA SER A 394 3.82 -9.81 2.60
C SER A 394 2.53 -10.57 2.88
N ALA A 395 2.57 -11.62 3.72
CA ALA A 395 1.38 -12.39 4.08
C ALA A 395 0.36 -11.59 4.91
N VAL A 396 0.84 -10.66 5.74
CA VAL A 396 0.00 -9.76 6.55
C VAL A 396 -0.48 -8.57 5.71
N SER A 397 0.43 -7.90 4.99
CA SER A 397 0.18 -6.66 4.25
C SER A 397 -0.73 -6.84 3.03
N ARG A 398 -0.99 -8.06 2.57
CA ARG A 398 -1.99 -8.32 1.50
C ARG A 398 -3.42 -7.91 1.89
N PHE A 399 -3.69 -7.77 3.19
CA PHE A 399 -4.95 -7.24 3.71
C PHE A 399 -4.80 -5.75 3.98
N GLN A 400 -5.59 -4.91 3.30
CA GLN A 400 -5.50 -3.46 3.43
C GLN A 400 -6.03 -2.95 4.78
N GLN A 401 -6.90 -3.73 5.43
CA GLN A 401 -7.53 -3.37 6.70
C GLN A 401 -6.57 -3.43 7.90
N ILE A 402 -5.47 -4.19 7.82
CA ILE A 402 -4.64 -4.50 8.99
C ILE A 402 -3.31 -3.74 9.02
N TYR A 403 -3.01 -3.19 10.20
CA TYR A 403 -1.79 -2.48 10.55
C TYR A 403 -1.11 -3.22 11.70
N SER A 404 0.01 -3.88 11.44
CA SER A 404 0.79 -4.57 12.47
C SER A 404 1.91 -3.66 12.97
N LEU A 405 1.88 -3.34 14.26
CA LEU A 405 2.72 -2.30 14.85
C LEU A 405 3.41 -2.77 16.14
N GLY A 406 4.54 -2.13 16.47
CA GLY A 406 5.26 -2.32 17.72
C GLY A 406 6.26 -3.48 17.68
N THR A 407 6.91 -3.74 18.82
CA THR A 407 8.07 -4.64 18.89
C THR A 407 7.79 -6.03 18.33
N GLY A 408 6.68 -6.64 18.75
CA GLY A 408 6.24 -7.94 18.24
C GLY A 408 5.63 -7.86 16.84
N GLY A 409 4.83 -6.83 16.56
CA GLY A 409 4.08 -6.71 15.30
C GLY A 409 4.96 -6.38 14.08
N GLU A 410 6.07 -5.68 14.27
CA GLU A 410 6.98 -5.33 13.17
C GLU A 410 8.28 -6.15 13.16
N PHE A 411 8.44 -7.03 14.15
CA PHE A 411 9.68 -7.78 14.38
C PHE A 411 10.89 -6.86 14.56
N HIS A 412 10.72 -5.79 15.34
CA HIS A 412 11.74 -4.77 15.53
C HIS A 412 11.80 -4.30 16.98
N TYR A 413 12.92 -4.56 17.67
CA TYR A 413 13.09 -4.11 19.06
C TYR A 413 12.97 -2.58 19.13
N SER A 414 11.91 -2.10 19.78
CA SER A 414 11.54 -0.68 19.81
C SER A 414 11.25 -0.22 21.24
N ASP A 415 11.84 0.90 21.63
CA ASP A 415 11.56 1.56 22.91
C ASP A 415 10.21 2.30 22.86
N LEU A 416 9.70 2.71 24.02
CA LEU A 416 8.40 3.38 24.13
C LEU A 416 8.33 4.67 23.29
N GLN A 417 9.40 5.46 23.18
CA GLN A 417 9.42 6.64 22.31
C GLN A 417 9.08 6.29 20.85
N VAL A 418 9.68 5.22 20.31
CA VAL A 418 9.47 4.78 18.93
C VAL A 418 8.03 4.30 18.77
N ILE A 419 7.50 3.60 19.77
CA ILE A 419 6.10 3.16 19.76
C ILE A 419 5.14 4.35 19.74
N PHE A 420 5.36 5.38 20.56
CA PHE A 420 4.52 6.58 20.57
C PHE A 420 4.55 7.30 19.22
N HIS A 421 5.73 7.53 18.63
CA HIS A 421 5.86 8.13 17.30
C HIS A 421 5.11 7.32 16.24
N LYS A 422 5.35 6.01 16.14
CA LYS A 422 4.68 5.17 15.14
C LYS A 422 3.16 5.17 15.28
N VAL A 423 2.66 5.19 16.51
CA VAL A 423 1.22 5.27 16.75
C VAL A 423 0.69 6.64 16.32
N PHE A 424 1.36 7.73 16.66
CA PHE A 424 0.96 9.07 16.22
C PHE A 424 0.94 9.17 14.70
N ASP A 425 1.98 8.70 14.02
CA ASP A 425 2.05 8.68 12.55
C ASP A 425 0.93 7.83 11.95
N THR A 426 0.70 6.63 12.50
CA THR A 426 -0.37 5.75 12.00
C THR A 426 -1.75 6.39 12.19
N VAL A 427 -2.02 6.98 13.35
CA VAL A 427 -3.30 7.65 13.63
C VAL A 427 -3.47 8.91 12.75
N ALA A 428 -2.41 9.68 12.54
CA ALA A 428 -2.40 10.82 11.62
C ALA A 428 -2.81 10.39 10.20
N VAL A 429 -2.18 9.33 9.67
CA VAL A 429 -2.50 8.74 8.36
C VAL A 429 -3.97 8.27 8.30
N LEU A 430 -4.47 7.59 9.33
CA LEU A 430 -5.85 7.09 9.36
C LEU A 430 -6.89 8.22 9.45
N THR A 431 -6.56 9.30 10.16
CA THR A 431 -7.47 10.43 10.42
C THR A 431 -7.38 11.54 9.37
N GLY A 432 -6.38 11.52 8.50
CA GLY A 432 -6.17 12.55 7.48
C GLY A 432 -5.69 13.89 8.06
N LYS A 433 -5.22 13.91 9.31
CA LYS A 433 -4.59 15.07 9.94
C LYS A 433 -3.07 14.94 9.72
N ASP A 434 -2.52 15.79 8.85
CA ASP A 434 -1.08 15.98 8.59
C ASP A 434 -0.27 14.72 8.21
N SER A 435 -0.30 14.35 6.93
CA SER A 435 0.71 13.47 6.32
C SER A 435 1.88 14.27 5.72
N SER A 436 2.34 15.33 6.37
CA SER A 436 3.38 16.23 5.82
C SER A 436 4.78 15.59 5.74
N PHE A 437 5.03 14.48 6.44
CA PHE A 437 6.36 13.84 6.48
C PHE A 437 6.49 12.52 5.73
N THR A 438 5.40 11.87 5.34
CA THR A 438 5.46 10.64 4.54
C THR A 438 4.62 10.82 3.27
N GLN A 439 5.30 11.14 2.16
CA GLN A 439 4.74 11.23 0.81
C GLN A 439 4.13 9.90 0.29
N THR A 440 3.93 8.90 1.14
CA THR A 440 3.36 7.60 0.81
C THR A 440 2.18 7.33 1.74
N ILE A 441 1.03 7.90 1.42
CA ILE A 441 -0.22 7.51 2.03
C ILE A 441 -0.55 6.12 1.49
N ARG A 442 -0.73 5.12 2.36
CA ARG A 442 -1.39 3.86 1.99
C ARG A 442 -2.87 4.18 1.75
N GLN A 443 -3.18 4.74 0.58
CA GLN A 443 -4.53 5.15 0.24
C GLN A 443 -5.36 3.90 -0.06
N THR A 444 -6.47 3.73 0.65
CA THR A 444 -7.49 2.76 0.28
C THR A 444 -8.35 3.41 -0.80
N PRO A 445 -8.27 2.99 -2.08
CA PRO A 445 -9.17 3.51 -3.11
C PRO A 445 -10.63 3.26 -2.68
N ARG A 446 -11.44 4.33 -2.68
CA ARG A 446 -12.83 4.30 -2.19
C ARG A 446 -13.77 3.53 -3.11
N CYS A 447 -13.44 3.42 -4.40
CA CYS A 447 -14.16 2.61 -5.37
C CYS A 447 -13.21 2.09 -6.45
N ARG A 448 -13.70 1.20 -7.33
CA ARG A 448 -12.98 0.75 -8.53
C ARG A 448 -13.66 1.33 -9.77
N PRO A 449 -12.92 1.74 -10.81
CA PRO A 449 -13.53 2.18 -12.06
C PRO A 449 -14.35 1.08 -12.73
N ASN A 450 -15.43 1.48 -13.39
CA ASN A 450 -16.24 0.58 -14.20
C ASN A 450 -15.57 0.34 -15.56
N ARG A 451 -15.55 -0.93 -16.00
CA ARG A 451 -15.15 -1.28 -17.37
C ARG A 451 -16.20 -0.95 -18.43
N HIS A 452 -17.43 -0.73 -17.98
CA HIS A 452 -18.56 -0.36 -18.82
C HIS A 452 -19.27 0.83 -18.18
N VAL A 453 -19.46 1.90 -18.94
CA VAL A 453 -20.10 3.13 -18.47
C VAL A 453 -21.35 3.38 -19.30
N SER A 454 -22.48 3.69 -18.66
CA SER A 454 -23.72 4.01 -19.35
C SER A 454 -23.81 5.51 -19.62
N LEU A 455 -23.92 5.89 -20.90
CA LEU A 455 -24.20 7.25 -21.36
C LEU A 455 -25.57 7.28 -22.03
N HIS A 456 -26.55 7.96 -21.44
CA HIS A 456 -27.92 8.08 -21.97
C HIS A 456 -28.53 6.73 -22.47
N GLY A 457 -28.37 5.65 -21.69
CA GLY A 457 -28.90 4.32 -22.03
C GLY A 457 -28.05 3.52 -23.02
N ARG A 458 -26.91 4.05 -23.48
CA ARG A 458 -25.92 3.34 -24.30
C ARG A 458 -24.76 2.89 -23.41
N THR A 459 -24.41 1.62 -23.48
CA THR A 459 -23.26 1.08 -22.73
C THR A 459 -21.99 1.31 -23.54
N ILE A 460 -20.98 1.91 -22.93
CA ILE A 460 -19.66 2.20 -23.51
C ILE A 460 -18.63 1.30 -22.86
N GLY A 461 -17.79 0.65 -23.66
CA GLY A 461 -16.79 -0.31 -23.21
C GLY A 461 -16.75 -1.54 -24.11
N GLU A 462 -15.79 -2.43 -23.82
CA GLU A 462 -15.39 -3.59 -24.61
C GLU A 462 -16.53 -4.24 -25.44
N GLY A 463 -16.33 -4.30 -26.76
CA GLY A 463 -17.24 -4.98 -27.69
C GLY A 463 -18.53 -4.24 -28.01
N GLN A 464 -18.81 -3.10 -27.36
CA GLN A 464 -19.93 -2.23 -27.74
C GLN A 464 -19.60 -1.41 -28.98
N ARG A 465 -20.65 -0.95 -29.67
CA ARG A 465 -20.49 -0.03 -30.79
C ARG A 465 -19.89 1.28 -30.28
N CYS A 466 -18.84 1.75 -30.95
CA CYS A 466 -18.21 3.02 -30.68
C CYS A 466 -19.22 4.18 -30.65
N TYR A 467 -19.16 4.98 -29.61
CA TYR A 467 -20.03 6.16 -29.40
C TYR A 467 -19.47 7.38 -30.13
N VAL A 468 -20.30 8.11 -30.86
CA VAL A 468 -19.84 9.27 -31.66
C VAL A 468 -20.37 10.58 -31.06
N ILE A 469 -19.44 11.45 -30.67
CA ILE A 469 -19.72 12.81 -30.18
C ILE A 469 -19.39 13.82 -31.27
N ALA A 470 -20.39 14.61 -31.64
CA ALA A 470 -20.21 15.82 -32.44
C ALA A 470 -19.90 17.01 -31.52
N GLU A 471 -18.65 17.46 -31.48
CA GLU A 471 -18.25 18.68 -30.78
C GLU A 471 -18.63 19.90 -31.61
N ALA A 472 -19.76 20.52 -31.29
CA ALA A 472 -20.12 21.82 -31.87
C ALA A 472 -19.20 22.94 -31.32
N GLY A 473 -18.69 22.77 -30.10
CA GLY A 473 -17.65 23.64 -29.53
C GLY A 473 -17.98 25.12 -29.64
N LEU A 474 -17.14 25.85 -30.39
CA LEU A 474 -17.30 27.28 -30.68
C LEU A 474 -17.86 27.56 -32.09
N ASN A 475 -18.10 26.54 -32.92
CA ASN A 475 -18.53 26.68 -34.33
C ASN A 475 -19.95 27.25 -34.50
N HIS A 476 -20.64 27.53 -33.39
CA HIS A 476 -21.87 28.29 -33.40
C HIS A 476 -21.64 29.80 -33.55
N ASN A 477 -20.40 30.28 -33.45
CA ASN A 477 -20.02 31.68 -33.62
C ASN A 477 -20.85 32.67 -32.79
N GLY A 478 -21.14 32.32 -31.54
CA GLY A 478 -22.01 33.12 -30.65
C GLY A 478 -23.50 33.12 -31.01
N SER A 479 -23.93 32.45 -32.09
CA SER A 479 -25.32 32.42 -32.56
C SER A 479 -26.09 31.18 -32.05
N LEU A 480 -27.16 31.40 -31.29
CA LEU A 480 -28.08 30.33 -30.89
C LEU A 480 -28.73 29.64 -32.09
N GLN A 481 -28.97 30.36 -33.19
CA GLN A 481 -29.59 29.77 -34.38
C GLN A 481 -28.65 28.77 -35.06
N ILE A 482 -27.36 29.12 -35.20
CA ILE A 482 -26.34 28.21 -35.73
C ILE A 482 -26.15 27.03 -34.78
N ALA A 483 -26.14 27.26 -33.45
CA ALA A 483 -26.07 26.18 -32.47
C ALA A 483 -27.21 25.16 -32.64
N LYS A 484 -28.45 25.60 -32.88
CA LYS A 484 -29.58 24.70 -33.18
C LYS A 484 -29.39 23.95 -34.50
N GLN A 485 -28.89 24.60 -35.54
CA GLN A 485 -28.58 23.95 -36.81
C GLN A 485 -27.49 22.86 -36.67
N LEU A 486 -26.49 23.08 -35.81
CA LEU A 486 -25.46 22.09 -35.49
C LEU A 486 -26.06 20.88 -34.74
N VAL A 487 -26.99 21.12 -33.81
CA VAL A 487 -27.77 20.05 -33.14
C VAL A 487 -28.53 19.21 -34.18
N ASP A 488 -29.24 19.87 -35.11
CA ASP A 488 -29.97 19.18 -36.18
C ASP A 488 -29.03 18.39 -37.09
N ALA A 489 -27.87 18.96 -37.44
CA ALA A 489 -26.87 18.31 -38.27
C ALA A 489 -26.30 17.05 -37.59
N ALA A 490 -25.93 17.14 -36.30
CA ALA A 490 -25.48 15.99 -35.52
C ALA A 490 -26.56 14.89 -35.45
N LYS A 491 -27.82 15.28 -35.23
CA LYS A 491 -28.95 14.33 -35.19
C LYS A 491 -29.17 13.65 -36.54
N ARG A 492 -29.17 14.41 -37.64
CA ARG A 492 -29.33 13.88 -39.00
C ARG A 492 -28.19 12.94 -39.39
N ALA A 493 -26.96 13.25 -39.00
CA ALA A 493 -25.80 12.39 -39.22
C ALA A 493 -25.85 11.09 -38.39
N GLY A 494 -26.70 11.04 -37.35
CA GLY A 494 -26.87 9.88 -36.49
C GLY A 494 -25.82 9.77 -35.38
N CYS A 495 -25.21 10.89 -34.99
CA CYS A 495 -24.33 10.99 -33.83
C CYS A 495 -25.09 10.62 -32.54
N ASP A 496 -24.39 10.04 -31.57
CA ASP A 496 -25.02 9.64 -30.30
C ASP A 496 -25.20 10.84 -29.35
N ALA A 497 -24.30 11.84 -29.41
CA ALA A 497 -24.43 13.08 -28.66
C ALA A 497 -23.84 14.29 -29.38
N VAL A 498 -24.26 15.48 -28.93
CA VAL A 498 -23.68 16.78 -29.31
C VAL A 498 -23.07 17.46 -28.08
N LYS A 499 -21.86 17.99 -28.22
CA LYS A 499 -21.10 18.64 -27.15
C LYS A 499 -20.86 20.12 -27.46
N PHE A 500 -20.96 20.95 -26.42
CA PHE A 500 -20.61 22.38 -26.46
C PHE A 500 -19.55 22.71 -25.39
N GLN A 501 -19.22 23.99 -25.25
CA GLN A 501 -18.27 24.50 -24.26
C GLN A 501 -18.97 25.52 -23.34
N THR A 502 -18.80 25.37 -22.02
CA THR A 502 -19.37 26.30 -21.02
C THR A 502 -18.23 26.98 -20.28
N PHE A 503 -18.10 28.28 -20.49
CA PHE A 503 -17.07 29.09 -19.85
C PHE A 503 -17.50 30.54 -19.75
N ARG A 504 -16.83 31.29 -18.88
CA ARG A 504 -16.74 32.76 -18.97
C ARG A 504 -15.38 33.10 -19.55
N ALA A 505 -15.30 34.05 -20.47
CA ALA A 505 -14.00 34.42 -21.07
C ALA A 505 -12.96 34.76 -19.99
N SER A 506 -13.39 35.43 -18.91
CA SER A 506 -12.54 35.84 -17.79
C SER A 506 -12.01 34.71 -16.91
N SER A 507 -12.67 33.55 -16.88
CA SER A 507 -12.21 32.39 -16.12
C SER A 507 -11.36 31.45 -16.96
N ARG A 508 -11.56 31.44 -18.29
CA ARG A 508 -10.83 30.59 -19.22
C ARG A 508 -9.48 31.17 -19.63
N ILE A 509 -9.40 32.47 -19.87
CA ILE A 509 -8.17 33.12 -20.35
C ILE A 509 -7.93 34.47 -19.69
N SER A 510 -6.66 34.84 -19.53
CA SER A 510 -6.28 36.11 -18.92
C SER A 510 -6.67 37.30 -19.80
N LYS A 511 -7.36 38.29 -19.21
CA LYS A 511 -7.61 39.60 -19.84
C LYS A 511 -6.34 40.41 -20.12
N LYS A 512 -5.24 40.10 -19.44
CA LYS A 512 -4.04 40.95 -19.38
C LYS A 512 -2.81 40.34 -20.06
N VAL A 513 -2.68 39.02 -20.08
CA VAL A 513 -1.48 38.33 -20.57
C VAL A 513 -1.77 37.77 -21.95
N LYS A 514 -1.23 38.41 -23.00
CA LYS A 514 -1.37 38.02 -24.42
C LYS A 514 -0.46 36.84 -24.81
N ALA A 515 -0.47 35.75 -24.04
CA ALA A 515 0.43 34.58 -24.16
C ALA A 515 1.86 34.76 -23.59
N VAL A 516 2.46 33.64 -23.18
CA VAL A 516 3.78 33.57 -22.52
C VAL A 516 4.88 33.48 -23.59
N ARG A 517 5.48 34.64 -23.90
CA ARG A 517 6.79 34.89 -24.54
C ARG A 517 6.96 34.67 -26.07
N TYR A 518 7.21 35.82 -26.72
CA TYR A 518 7.90 36.12 -27.99
C TYR A 518 7.10 36.12 -29.31
N ALA A 519 7.08 37.32 -29.93
CA ALA A 519 6.46 37.74 -31.20
C ALA A 519 4.92 37.66 -31.19
N GLU A 520 4.15 38.75 -31.28
CA GLU A 520 4.24 39.80 -32.30
C GLU A 520 4.19 41.21 -31.70
N THR A 521 5.24 41.98 -31.99
CA THR A 521 5.11 43.42 -32.20
C THR A 521 4.84 43.57 -33.68
N ILE A 522 3.60 43.79 -34.11
CA ILE A 522 3.20 44.41 -35.37
C ILE A 522 1.66 44.57 -35.37
N ILE A 523 1.22 45.82 -35.42
CA ILE A 523 -0.11 46.36 -35.80
C ILE A 523 -1.32 45.92 -34.95
N GLY A 524 -1.99 46.90 -34.33
CA GLY A 524 -3.21 46.74 -33.53
C GLY A 524 -4.48 46.43 -34.34
N THR A 525 -4.43 45.40 -35.19
CA THR A 525 -5.54 44.93 -36.04
C THR A 525 -6.00 43.50 -35.77
N GLU A 526 -5.38 42.76 -34.84
CA GLU A 526 -5.76 41.37 -34.54
C GLU A 526 -6.52 41.21 -33.21
N GLU A 527 -7.61 40.46 -33.25
CA GLU A 527 -8.45 40.08 -32.10
C GLU A 527 -7.62 39.27 -31.09
N THR A 528 -7.66 39.65 -29.81
CA THR A 528 -7.02 38.87 -28.75
C THR A 528 -7.79 37.58 -28.45
N LEU A 529 -7.13 36.54 -27.94
CA LEU A 529 -7.83 35.32 -27.52
C LEU A 529 -8.96 35.61 -26.50
N TYR A 530 -8.80 36.61 -25.64
CA TYR A 530 -9.87 37.02 -24.72
C TYR A 530 -11.08 37.56 -25.48
N GLU A 531 -10.89 38.48 -26.43
CA GLU A 531 -11.97 39.06 -27.25
C GLU A 531 -12.68 37.97 -28.07
N MET A 532 -11.92 37.05 -28.67
CA MET A 532 -12.46 35.89 -29.38
C MET A 532 -13.34 35.04 -28.48
N PHE A 533 -12.84 34.62 -27.30
CA PHE A 533 -13.64 33.82 -26.36
C PHE A 533 -14.85 34.57 -25.81
N ASP A 534 -14.77 35.89 -25.61
CA ASP A 534 -15.88 36.72 -25.14
C ASP A 534 -16.99 36.81 -26.21
N ARG A 535 -16.62 37.03 -27.47
CA ARG A 535 -17.54 37.04 -28.63
C ARG A 535 -18.20 35.68 -28.86
N LEU A 536 -17.47 34.59 -28.65
CA LEU A 536 -17.95 33.23 -28.87
C LEU A 536 -18.68 32.64 -27.63
N ALA A 537 -18.65 33.31 -26.48
CA ALA A 537 -19.30 32.82 -25.28
C ALA A 537 -20.82 32.84 -25.41
N MET A 538 -21.46 31.70 -25.10
CA MET A 538 -22.91 31.59 -25.10
C MET A 538 -23.50 32.14 -23.80
N SER A 539 -24.57 32.94 -23.89
CA SER A 539 -25.26 33.43 -22.70
C SER A 539 -25.92 32.27 -21.94
N PRO A 540 -26.06 32.36 -20.59
CA PRO A 540 -26.75 31.32 -19.82
C PRO A 540 -28.20 31.06 -20.28
N GLY A 541 -28.87 32.10 -20.78
CA GLY A 541 -30.23 32.00 -21.33
C GLY A 541 -30.26 31.18 -22.63
N ASP A 542 -29.37 31.50 -23.57
CA ASP A 542 -29.26 30.78 -24.84
C ASP A 542 -28.84 29.33 -24.61
N GLN A 543 -27.91 29.09 -23.69
CA GLN A 543 -27.47 27.75 -23.34
C GLN A 543 -28.61 26.90 -22.77
N LYS A 544 -29.46 27.49 -21.90
CA LYS A 544 -30.67 26.81 -21.41
C LYS A 544 -31.63 26.46 -22.55
N THR A 545 -31.89 27.40 -23.45
CA THR A 545 -32.75 27.17 -24.62
C THR A 545 -32.19 26.08 -25.53
N LEU A 546 -30.87 26.04 -25.73
CA LEU A 546 -30.20 25.04 -26.54
C LEU A 546 -30.30 23.63 -25.92
N PHE A 547 -30.09 23.50 -24.61
CA PHE A 547 -30.25 22.23 -23.90
C PHE A 547 -31.68 21.69 -24.01
N GLN A 548 -32.69 22.56 -23.89
CA GLN A 548 -34.09 22.18 -24.08
C GLN A 548 -34.36 21.74 -25.53
N TYR A 549 -33.81 22.48 -26.49
CA TYR A 549 -33.97 22.17 -27.92
C TYR A 549 -33.38 20.81 -28.28
N ALA A 550 -32.13 20.54 -27.91
CA ALA A 550 -31.47 19.25 -28.21
C ALA A 550 -32.21 18.05 -27.59
N ARG A 551 -32.71 18.20 -26.36
CA ARG A 551 -33.57 17.18 -25.73
C ARG A 551 -34.87 16.96 -26.51
N SER A 552 -35.52 18.03 -26.96
CA SER A 552 -36.75 17.92 -27.78
C SER A 552 -36.48 17.26 -29.15
N ALA A 553 -35.29 17.47 -29.71
CA ALA A 553 -34.84 16.81 -30.94
C ALA A 553 -34.38 15.35 -30.72
N GLY A 554 -34.33 14.88 -29.48
CA GLY A 554 -33.96 13.50 -29.12
C GLY A 554 -32.49 13.18 -29.36
N ILE A 555 -31.59 14.13 -29.08
CA ILE A 555 -30.14 13.90 -29.03
C ILE A 555 -29.60 14.28 -27.64
N GLU A 556 -28.69 13.47 -27.09
CA GLU A 556 -28.04 13.79 -25.83
C GLU A 556 -27.16 15.02 -26.01
N ILE A 557 -27.28 15.97 -25.08
CA ILE A 557 -26.50 17.21 -25.05
C ILE A 557 -25.76 17.34 -23.73
N PHE A 558 -24.47 17.68 -23.83
CA PHE A 558 -23.64 18.00 -22.68
C PHE A 558 -22.58 19.04 -23.07
N SER A 559 -21.74 19.42 -22.11
CA SER A 559 -20.76 20.47 -22.33
C SER A 559 -19.48 20.23 -21.54
N THR A 560 -18.42 20.93 -21.95
CA THR A 560 -17.12 20.98 -21.27
C THR A 560 -17.09 22.19 -20.32
N PRO A 561 -17.12 22.02 -18.99
CA PRO A 561 -16.91 23.13 -18.06
C PRO A 561 -15.43 23.51 -17.97
N PHE A 562 -15.14 24.81 -17.95
CA PHE A 562 -13.77 25.34 -17.79
C PHE A 562 -13.52 25.99 -16.42
N ASP A 563 -14.51 25.97 -15.53
CA ASP A 563 -14.40 26.44 -14.15
C ASP A 563 -15.47 25.77 -13.25
N LEU A 564 -15.34 25.96 -11.93
CA LEU A 564 -16.26 25.37 -10.95
C LEU A 564 -17.70 25.87 -11.13
N ALA A 565 -17.88 27.15 -11.48
CA ALA A 565 -19.20 27.74 -11.69
C ALA A 565 -19.90 27.16 -12.93
N SER A 566 -19.12 26.75 -13.94
CA SER A 566 -19.59 26.10 -15.16
C SER A 566 -20.06 24.68 -14.87
N VAL A 567 -19.44 23.97 -13.91
CA VAL A 567 -19.97 22.67 -13.42
C VAL A 567 -21.34 22.87 -12.77
N ASP A 568 -21.47 23.87 -11.89
CA ASP A 568 -22.73 24.19 -11.20
C ASP A 568 -23.83 24.63 -12.18
N ALA A 569 -23.48 25.44 -13.19
CA ALA A 569 -24.40 25.84 -14.25
C ALA A 569 -24.90 24.62 -15.03
N LEU A 570 -24.01 23.70 -15.41
CA LEU A 570 -24.38 22.48 -16.12
C LEU A 570 -25.21 21.51 -15.28
N GLU A 571 -24.97 21.43 -13.97
CA GLU A 571 -25.87 20.70 -13.05
C GLU A 571 -27.29 21.27 -13.11
N SER A 572 -27.42 22.60 -13.06
CA SER A 572 -28.74 23.26 -13.11
C SER A 572 -29.48 23.05 -14.44
N LEU A 573 -28.74 22.84 -15.53
CA LEU A 573 -29.29 22.49 -16.84
C LEU A 573 -29.63 21.00 -16.96
N GLY A 574 -29.20 20.17 -16.01
CA GLY A 574 -29.41 18.72 -16.01
C GLY A 574 -28.49 17.96 -16.97
N ALA A 575 -27.25 18.43 -17.17
CA ALA A 575 -26.27 17.70 -18.00
C ALA A 575 -26.12 16.24 -17.53
N GLY A 576 -26.18 15.27 -18.44
CA GLY A 576 -26.12 13.85 -18.10
C GLY A 576 -24.72 13.34 -17.79
N LEU A 577 -23.69 14.05 -18.27
CA LEU A 577 -22.28 13.71 -18.16
C LEU A 577 -21.40 14.96 -18.31
N TYR A 578 -20.11 14.83 -18.00
CA TYR A 578 -19.10 15.89 -18.12
C TYR A 578 -17.93 15.47 -18.99
N LYS A 579 -17.42 16.42 -19.78
CA LYS A 579 -16.11 16.31 -20.45
C LYS A 579 -15.14 17.27 -19.78
N ILE A 580 -13.98 16.78 -19.36
CA ILE A 580 -12.85 17.61 -18.94
C ILE A 580 -11.89 17.71 -20.12
N ALA A 581 -11.53 18.96 -20.50
CA ALA A 581 -10.61 19.24 -21.59
C ALA A 581 -9.18 18.80 -21.24
N SER A 582 -8.34 18.56 -22.26
CA SER A 582 -6.93 18.18 -22.07
C SER A 582 -6.15 19.16 -21.18
N MET A 583 -6.38 20.46 -21.36
CA MET A 583 -5.73 21.52 -20.55
C MET A 583 -6.12 21.48 -19.07
N ASP A 584 -7.31 20.95 -18.78
CA ASP A 584 -7.86 20.85 -17.43
C ASP A 584 -7.61 19.48 -16.79
N LEU A 585 -6.89 18.57 -17.45
CA LEU A 585 -6.53 17.28 -16.84
C LEU A 585 -5.73 17.46 -15.55
N VAL A 586 -4.87 18.48 -15.50
CA VAL A 586 -4.09 18.84 -14.30
C VAL A 586 -4.87 19.71 -13.31
N ASN A 587 -6.09 20.14 -13.66
CA ASN A 587 -6.97 20.94 -12.82
C ASN A 587 -7.76 20.04 -11.86
N LEU A 588 -7.04 19.40 -10.93
CA LEU A 588 -7.62 18.44 -9.99
C LEU A 588 -8.83 18.98 -9.20
N PRO A 589 -8.88 20.26 -8.77
CA PRO A 589 -10.08 20.82 -8.12
C PRO A 589 -11.34 20.79 -9.01
N LEU A 590 -11.20 21.07 -10.31
CA LEU A 590 -12.30 20.99 -11.27
C LEU A 590 -12.77 19.54 -11.46
N ILE A 591 -11.81 18.62 -11.62
CA ILE A 591 -12.08 17.18 -11.74
C ILE A 591 -12.81 16.66 -10.50
N GLU A 592 -12.35 17.02 -9.30
CA GLU A 592 -12.99 16.61 -8.05
C GLU A 592 -14.41 17.15 -7.94
N ARG A 593 -14.65 18.42 -8.31
CA ARG A 593 -15.99 19.02 -8.29
C ARG A 593 -16.95 18.31 -9.23
N ALA A 594 -16.52 18.00 -10.45
CA ALA A 594 -17.30 17.23 -11.42
C ALA A 594 -17.54 15.79 -10.92
N ALA A 595 -16.51 15.13 -10.38
CA ALA A 595 -16.60 13.74 -9.92
C ALA A 595 -17.58 13.56 -8.76
N LYS A 596 -17.67 14.54 -7.84
CA LYS A 596 -18.63 14.54 -6.73
C LYS A 596 -20.11 14.54 -7.15
N THR A 597 -20.43 14.86 -8.40
CA THR A 597 -21.81 14.73 -8.93
C THR A 597 -22.24 13.28 -9.12
N GLY A 598 -21.28 12.33 -9.19
CA GLY A 598 -21.53 10.92 -9.49
C GLY A 598 -21.85 10.60 -10.95
N LYS A 599 -21.93 11.64 -11.82
CA LYS A 599 -22.23 11.48 -13.25
C LYS A 599 -21.01 10.98 -14.03
N PRO A 600 -21.20 10.35 -15.20
CA PRO A 600 -20.09 9.95 -16.05
C PRO A 600 -19.16 11.11 -16.41
N ILE A 601 -17.85 10.83 -16.39
CA ILE A 601 -16.80 11.79 -16.76
C ILE A 601 -15.98 11.24 -17.92
N LEU A 602 -15.80 12.08 -18.93
CA LEU A 602 -14.87 11.87 -20.04
C LEU A 602 -13.64 12.76 -19.77
N LEU A 603 -12.45 12.19 -19.64
CA LEU A 603 -11.20 12.96 -19.50
C LEU A 603 -10.40 12.89 -20.80
N SER A 604 -10.20 14.02 -21.48
CA SER A 604 -9.19 14.08 -22.55
C SER A 604 -7.79 14.14 -21.96
N THR A 605 -6.86 13.41 -22.58
CA THR A 605 -5.51 13.17 -22.03
C THR A 605 -4.38 13.82 -22.83
N GLY A 606 -4.70 14.78 -23.69
CA GLY A 606 -3.68 15.55 -24.42
C GLY A 606 -2.82 16.39 -23.48
N MET A 607 -1.63 16.78 -23.94
CA MET A 607 -0.66 17.59 -23.18
C MET A 607 -0.21 16.96 -21.84
N SER A 608 -0.43 15.66 -21.65
CA SER A 608 -0.29 15.02 -20.34
C SER A 608 0.53 13.74 -20.39
N THR A 609 1.34 13.54 -19.36
CA THR A 609 2.08 12.29 -19.13
C THR A 609 1.19 11.24 -18.45
N LEU A 610 1.61 9.97 -18.47
CA LEU A 610 0.87 8.89 -17.79
C LEU A 610 0.68 9.16 -16.29
N GLY A 611 1.67 9.78 -15.62
CA GLY A 611 1.57 10.15 -14.20
C GLY A 611 0.52 11.23 -13.93
N GLN A 612 0.42 12.24 -14.79
CA GLN A 612 -0.64 13.27 -14.66
C GLN A 612 -2.03 12.68 -14.93
N ILE A 613 -2.14 11.71 -15.84
CA ILE A 613 -3.39 10.97 -16.07
C ILE A 613 -3.74 10.14 -14.84
N GLU A 614 -2.77 9.50 -14.20
CA GLU A 614 -2.98 8.76 -12.94
C GLU A 614 -3.51 9.68 -11.84
N GLU A 615 -2.93 10.86 -11.63
CA GLU A 615 -3.41 11.85 -10.64
C GLU A 615 -4.87 12.27 -10.89
N ALA A 616 -5.24 12.49 -12.15
CA ALA A 616 -6.61 12.83 -12.56
C ALA A 616 -7.59 11.66 -12.30
N VAL A 617 -7.20 10.44 -12.69
CA VAL A 617 -7.99 9.21 -12.46
C VAL A 617 -8.18 8.98 -10.97
N GLU A 618 -7.12 9.09 -10.17
CA GLU A 618 -7.17 8.94 -8.71
C GLU A 618 -8.10 9.99 -8.07
N THR A 619 -8.09 11.21 -8.58
CA THR A 619 -8.98 12.28 -8.10
C THR A 619 -10.45 11.92 -8.31
N VAL A 620 -10.82 11.36 -9.47
CA VAL A 620 -12.18 10.87 -9.76
C VAL A 620 -12.55 9.70 -8.82
N ILE A 621 -11.65 8.73 -8.66
CA ILE A 621 -11.88 7.55 -7.80
C ILE A 621 -12.03 7.94 -6.32
N ARG A 622 -11.20 8.88 -5.83
CA ARG A 622 -11.28 9.40 -4.45
C ARG A 622 -12.59 10.13 -4.17
N ALA A 623 -13.15 10.79 -5.17
CA ALA A 623 -14.48 11.40 -5.08
C ALA A 623 -15.61 10.35 -5.02
N GLY A 624 -15.30 9.07 -5.23
CA GLY A 624 -16.25 7.96 -5.15
C GLY A 624 -16.98 7.67 -6.46
N ASN A 625 -16.52 8.22 -7.59
CA ASN A 625 -17.18 8.07 -8.88
C ASN A 625 -16.51 6.98 -9.74
N PRO A 626 -17.18 5.84 -10.01
CA PRO A 626 -16.62 4.77 -10.83
C PRO A 626 -16.84 4.98 -12.34
N ASN A 627 -17.61 6.00 -12.76
CA ASN A 627 -18.06 6.19 -14.14
C ASN A 627 -17.09 7.08 -14.92
N LEU A 628 -15.94 6.52 -15.29
CA LEU A 628 -14.85 7.24 -15.97
C LEU A 628 -14.57 6.66 -17.36
N ILE A 629 -14.36 7.53 -18.34
CA ILE A 629 -13.91 7.22 -19.70
C ILE A 629 -12.69 8.10 -20.00
N LEU A 630 -11.63 7.54 -20.57
CA LEU A 630 -10.46 8.30 -21.03
C LEU A 630 -10.50 8.51 -22.53
N LEU A 631 -10.09 9.68 -22.99
CA LEU A 631 -9.94 9.99 -24.41
C LEU A 631 -8.48 10.29 -24.69
N HIS A 632 -7.84 9.43 -25.49
CA HIS A 632 -6.54 9.75 -26.08
C HIS A 632 -6.70 10.99 -26.96
N CYS A 633 -5.70 11.88 -26.97
CA CYS A 633 -5.77 13.13 -27.70
C CYS A 633 -4.38 13.70 -27.99
N ASN A 634 -4.15 14.17 -29.20
CA ASN A 634 -3.12 15.17 -29.49
C ASN A 634 -3.83 16.53 -29.58
N SER A 635 -3.49 17.46 -28.69
CA SER A 635 -4.12 18.79 -28.59
C SER A 635 -3.40 19.83 -29.44
N SER A 636 -3.09 19.45 -30.69
CA SER A 636 -2.63 20.34 -31.76
C SER A 636 -3.76 20.52 -32.76
N TYR A 637 -3.90 21.71 -33.33
CA TYR A 637 -5.05 22.13 -34.13
C TYR A 637 -4.58 22.70 -35.48
N PRO A 638 -4.41 21.88 -36.54
CA PRO A 638 -4.65 20.43 -36.60
C PRO A 638 -3.49 19.58 -36.05
N ALA A 639 -3.77 18.33 -35.69
CA ALA A 639 -2.76 17.36 -35.28
C ALA A 639 -2.13 16.64 -36.49
N ALA A 640 -0.81 16.43 -36.46
CA ALA A 640 -0.09 15.67 -37.48
C ALA A 640 -0.31 14.16 -37.30
N LEU A 641 -0.39 13.42 -38.42
CA LEU A 641 -0.72 11.99 -38.42
C LEU A 641 0.29 11.15 -37.61
N GLU A 642 1.57 11.46 -37.75
CA GLU A 642 2.70 10.76 -37.12
C GLU A 642 2.71 10.93 -35.60
N GLU A 643 2.11 12.01 -35.10
CA GLU A 643 2.06 12.33 -33.68
C GLU A 643 0.83 11.74 -32.98
N MET A 644 -0.15 11.23 -33.73
CA MET A 644 -1.40 10.73 -33.14
C MET A 644 -1.22 9.50 -32.26
N ASN A 645 -0.19 8.68 -32.47
CA ASN A 645 0.19 7.53 -31.63
C ASN A 645 -1.02 6.75 -31.07
N LEU A 646 -1.88 6.19 -31.93
CA LEU A 646 -3.10 5.49 -31.48
C LEU A 646 -2.85 4.26 -30.58
N ASN A 647 -1.61 3.74 -30.53
CA ASN A 647 -1.22 2.71 -29.57
C ASN A 647 -1.31 3.19 -28.10
N ALA A 648 -1.30 4.50 -27.86
CA ALA A 648 -1.51 5.08 -26.55
C ALA A 648 -2.88 4.71 -25.96
N MET A 649 -3.92 4.56 -26.79
CA MET A 649 -5.25 4.11 -26.31
C MET A 649 -5.18 2.75 -25.60
N GLU A 650 -4.41 1.82 -26.16
CA GLU A 650 -4.20 0.50 -25.57
C GLU A 650 -3.39 0.57 -24.27
N THR A 651 -2.45 1.52 -24.18
CA THR A 651 -1.72 1.81 -22.95
C THR A 651 -2.66 2.32 -21.85
N LEU A 652 -3.50 3.32 -22.16
CA LEU A 652 -4.48 3.87 -21.23
C LEU A 652 -5.46 2.78 -20.74
N ARG A 653 -5.93 1.91 -21.65
CA ARG A 653 -6.82 0.81 -21.31
C ARG A 653 -6.18 -0.17 -20.33
N LYS A 654 -4.93 -0.56 -20.60
CA LYS A 654 -4.16 -1.47 -19.72
C LYS A 654 -3.85 -0.86 -18.36
N CYS A 655 -3.48 0.43 -18.32
CA CYS A 655 -3.12 1.12 -17.08
C CYS A 655 -4.33 1.34 -16.18
N PHE A 656 -5.47 1.78 -16.73
CA PHE A 656 -6.57 2.29 -15.92
C PHE A 656 -7.83 1.40 -15.92
N SER A 657 -7.93 0.39 -16.79
CA SER A 657 -9.06 -0.54 -16.86
C SER A 657 -10.43 0.15 -16.99
N VAL A 658 -10.48 1.21 -17.80
CA VAL A 658 -11.68 2.00 -18.13
C VAL A 658 -11.91 1.99 -19.65
N PRO A 659 -13.11 2.32 -20.15
CA PRO A 659 -13.31 2.57 -21.57
C PRO A 659 -12.37 3.67 -22.08
N VAL A 660 -11.83 3.47 -23.29
CA VAL A 660 -10.89 4.40 -23.92
C VAL A 660 -11.33 4.73 -25.34
N GLY A 661 -11.47 6.03 -25.60
CA GLY A 661 -11.77 6.59 -26.92
C GLY A 661 -10.68 7.50 -27.45
N LEU A 662 -11.02 8.23 -28.52
CA LEU A 662 -10.18 9.25 -29.15
C LEU A 662 -10.93 10.58 -29.22
N SER A 663 -10.23 11.67 -28.89
CA SER A 663 -10.62 13.05 -29.19
C SER A 663 -9.67 13.55 -30.29
N ASP A 664 -10.21 13.70 -31.49
CA ASP A 664 -9.45 13.80 -32.74
C ASP A 664 -9.53 15.21 -33.36
N HIS A 665 -8.37 15.79 -33.65
CA HIS A 665 -8.17 17.11 -34.25
C HIS A 665 -7.41 17.04 -35.59
N THR A 666 -7.40 15.87 -36.23
CA THR A 666 -6.76 15.68 -37.54
C THR A 666 -7.67 16.11 -38.69
N ILE A 667 -7.08 16.49 -39.82
CA ILE A 667 -7.84 16.79 -41.04
C ILE A 667 -8.36 15.49 -41.65
N GLY A 668 -9.65 15.46 -42.00
CA GLY A 668 -10.31 14.29 -42.58
C GLY A 668 -10.48 13.13 -41.59
N LEU A 669 -11.19 12.07 -42.00
CA LEU A 669 -11.64 11.03 -41.08
C LEU A 669 -10.61 9.92 -40.78
N PHE A 670 -9.51 9.86 -41.54
CA PHE A 670 -8.63 8.69 -41.60
C PHE A 670 -8.15 8.19 -40.23
N VAL A 671 -7.75 9.09 -39.33
CA VAL A 671 -7.29 8.70 -37.98
C VAL A 671 -8.42 8.16 -37.12
N SER A 672 -9.59 8.80 -37.13
CA SER A 672 -10.79 8.30 -36.46
C SER A 672 -11.24 6.94 -36.99
N GLN A 673 -11.12 6.69 -38.29
CA GLN A 673 -11.41 5.39 -38.91
C GLN A 673 -10.48 4.30 -38.35
N ILE A 674 -9.18 4.57 -38.28
CA ILE A 674 -8.19 3.64 -37.71
C ILE A 674 -8.47 3.42 -36.22
N ALA A 675 -8.82 4.47 -35.48
CA ALA A 675 -9.13 4.36 -34.05
C ALA A 675 -10.35 3.46 -33.80
N ILE A 676 -11.42 3.59 -34.59
CA ILE A 676 -12.59 2.70 -34.52
C ILE A 676 -12.17 1.25 -34.82
N ALA A 677 -11.38 1.02 -35.87
CA ALA A 677 -10.87 -0.31 -36.22
C ALA A 677 -9.96 -0.92 -35.13
N ARG A 678 -9.25 -0.07 -34.36
CA ARG A 678 -8.44 -0.46 -33.20
C ARG A 678 -9.26 -0.60 -31.90
N GLY A 679 -10.58 -0.50 -31.97
CA GLY A 679 -11.47 -0.67 -30.83
C GLY A 679 -11.54 0.56 -29.93
N ALA A 680 -11.59 1.77 -30.49
CA ALA A 680 -12.01 2.95 -29.74
C ALA A 680 -13.44 2.74 -29.22
N ASP A 681 -13.65 2.95 -27.92
CA ASP A 681 -14.98 2.87 -27.31
C ASP A 681 -15.82 4.12 -27.61
N LEU A 682 -15.16 5.22 -27.95
CA LEU A 682 -15.75 6.53 -28.20
C LEU A 682 -14.88 7.35 -29.18
N ILE A 683 -15.50 8.13 -30.06
CA ILE A 683 -14.84 9.14 -30.91
C ILE A 683 -15.49 10.51 -30.69
N GLU A 684 -14.66 11.52 -30.48
CA GLU A 684 -15.05 12.93 -30.46
C GLU A 684 -14.32 13.69 -31.57
N ARG A 685 -15.06 14.41 -32.40
CA ARG A 685 -14.55 15.32 -33.44
C ARG A 685 -15.34 16.62 -33.46
N HIS A 686 -14.73 17.71 -33.91
CA HIS A 686 -15.45 18.97 -34.12
C HIS A 686 -16.42 18.87 -35.31
N LEU A 687 -17.63 19.41 -35.15
CA LEU A 687 -18.68 19.49 -36.17
C LEU A 687 -18.84 20.94 -36.65
N THR A 688 -18.88 21.11 -37.96
CA THR A 688 -19.25 22.38 -38.61
C THR A 688 -20.37 22.16 -39.62
N LEU A 689 -21.10 23.22 -39.95
CA LEU A 689 -22.04 23.22 -41.09
C LEU A 689 -21.29 23.39 -42.42
N ASP A 690 -20.19 24.14 -42.38
CA ASP A 690 -19.32 24.46 -43.51
C ASP A 690 -17.93 24.83 -42.96
N ARG A 691 -16.87 24.17 -43.45
CA ARG A 691 -15.49 24.39 -43.00
C ARG A 691 -14.90 25.74 -43.45
N THR A 692 -15.56 26.42 -44.39
CA THR A 692 -15.15 27.74 -44.92
C THR A 692 -15.63 28.91 -44.07
N LEU A 693 -16.52 28.67 -43.09
CA LEU A 693 -16.97 29.67 -42.13
C LEU A 693 -15.81 30.16 -41.25
N GLU A 694 -15.89 31.44 -40.86
CA GLU A 694 -14.90 32.07 -39.99
C GLU A 694 -14.96 31.51 -38.57
N GLY A 695 -13.80 31.19 -37.99
CA GLY A 695 -13.65 30.77 -36.60
C GLY A 695 -12.48 29.80 -36.42
N PRO A 696 -12.00 29.61 -35.18
CA PRO A 696 -10.73 28.91 -34.92
C PRO A 696 -10.77 27.42 -35.29
N ASP A 697 -11.93 26.77 -35.16
CA ASP A 697 -12.05 25.32 -35.29
C ASP A 697 -12.71 24.88 -36.60
N HIS A 698 -13.24 25.80 -37.43
CA HIS A 698 -14.02 25.44 -38.62
C HIS A 698 -13.20 24.63 -39.63
N ILE A 699 -11.95 25.03 -39.88
CA ILE A 699 -11.08 24.44 -40.91
C ILE A 699 -10.71 22.97 -40.64
N LEU A 700 -10.66 22.57 -39.37
CA LEU A 700 -10.34 21.19 -38.95
C LEU A 700 -11.59 20.36 -38.64
N SER A 701 -12.76 21.00 -38.58
CA SER A 701 -14.04 20.36 -38.25
C SER A 701 -14.55 19.49 -39.40
N SER A 702 -15.26 18.43 -39.03
CA SER A 702 -15.98 17.59 -39.99
C SER A 702 -17.36 18.16 -40.31
N GLU A 703 -17.75 18.04 -41.57
CA GLU A 703 -19.08 18.42 -42.05
C GLU A 703 -20.10 17.30 -41.82
N PRO A 704 -21.42 17.56 -41.96
CA PRO A 704 -22.45 16.59 -41.59
C PRO A 704 -22.38 15.28 -42.39
N ALA A 705 -21.95 15.34 -43.66
CA ALA A 705 -21.76 14.14 -44.50
C ALA A 705 -20.61 13.25 -44.01
N GLU A 706 -19.49 13.86 -43.59
CA GLU A 706 -18.35 13.15 -43.01
C GLU A 706 -18.70 12.51 -41.66
N PHE A 707 -19.50 13.19 -40.84
CA PHE A 707 -20.03 12.59 -39.61
C PHE A 707 -20.95 11.39 -39.91
N ALA A 708 -21.80 11.47 -40.93
CA ALA A 708 -22.66 10.36 -41.32
C ALA A 708 -21.83 9.14 -41.77
N GLU A 709 -20.75 9.36 -42.51
CA GLU A 709 -19.78 8.31 -42.88
C GLU A 709 -19.14 7.70 -41.62
N LEU A 710 -18.67 8.53 -40.68
CA LEU A 710 -18.06 8.06 -39.43
C LEU A 710 -19.05 7.21 -38.61
N VAL A 711 -20.30 7.67 -38.48
CA VAL A 711 -21.38 6.94 -37.80
C VAL A 711 -21.67 5.62 -38.50
N GLU A 712 -21.70 5.58 -39.82
CA GLU A 712 -21.89 4.34 -40.57
C GLU A 712 -20.74 3.34 -40.33
N MET A 713 -19.51 3.82 -40.28
CA MET A 713 -18.34 2.98 -40.00
C MET A 713 -18.40 2.31 -38.64
N THR A 714 -18.86 3.01 -37.59
CA THR A 714 -19.06 2.39 -36.27
C THR A 714 -20.04 1.20 -36.31
N ARG A 715 -20.92 1.11 -37.31
CA ARG A 715 -21.84 -0.03 -37.52
C ARG A 715 -21.20 -1.14 -38.35
N LYS A 716 -20.43 -0.79 -39.38
CA LYS A 716 -19.81 -1.75 -40.31
C LYS A 716 -18.58 -2.44 -39.72
N VAL A 717 -17.73 -1.73 -38.99
CA VAL A 717 -16.45 -2.27 -38.48
C VAL A 717 -16.65 -3.53 -37.63
N PRO A 718 -17.59 -3.61 -36.66
CA PRO A 718 -17.82 -4.83 -35.90
C PRO A 718 -18.20 -6.05 -36.78
N LEU A 719 -18.95 -5.82 -37.86
CA LEU A 719 -19.33 -6.87 -38.82
C LEU A 719 -18.13 -7.38 -39.62
N ILE A 720 -17.17 -6.49 -39.92
CA ILE A 720 -15.94 -6.83 -40.66
C ILE A 720 -14.95 -7.58 -39.76
N LEU A 721 -14.78 -7.15 -38.51
CA LEU A 721 -13.84 -7.77 -37.57
C LEU A 721 -14.25 -9.21 -37.20
N GLY A 722 -15.56 -9.45 -37.04
CA GLY A 722 -16.09 -10.78 -36.74
C GLY A 722 -15.69 -11.34 -35.37
N ASP A 723 -15.71 -12.67 -35.23
CA ASP A 723 -15.44 -13.39 -33.97
C ASP A 723 -13.99 -13.89 -33.83
N GLY A 724 -13.14 -13.63 -34.83
CA GLY A 724 -11.73 -14.06 -34.86
C GLY A 724 -11.51 -15.55 -35.14
N VAL A 725 -12.56 -16.36 -35.37
CA VAL A 725 -12.42 -17.81 -35.59
C VAL A 725 -12.37 -18.13 -37.08
N LYS A 726 -11.22 -18.59 -37.57
CA LYS A 726 -11.08 -19.00 -38.97
C LYS A 726 -11.90 -20.25 -39.28
N ARG A 727 -12.88 -20.09 -40.18
CA ARG A 727 -13.72 -21.16 -40.74
C ARG A 727 -13.92 -20.96 -42.25
N ILE A 728 -14.49 -21.97 -42.91
CA ILE A 728 -15.00 -21.85 -44.28
C ILE A 728 -16.36 -21.14 -44.17
N GLN A 729 -16.52 -20.03 -44.88
CA GLN A 729 -17.79 -19.31 -44.91
C GLN A 729 -18.81 -20.05 -45.78
N PRO A 730 -20.13 -19.93 -45.51
CA PRO A 730 -21.17 -20.57 -46.30
C PRO A 730 -21.02 -20.34 -47.82
N SER A 731 -20.66 -19.12 -48.23
CA SER A 731 -20.43 -18.75 -49.63
C SER A 731 -19.19 -19.39 -50.27
N GLU A 732 -18.25 -19.90 -49.47
CA GLU A 732 -17.04 -20.57 -49.99
C GLU A 732 -17.30 -22.04 -50.36
N TYR A 733 -18.41 -22.67 -49.93
CA TYR A 733 -18.65 -24.10 -50.18
C TYR A 733 -18.83 -24.43 -51.67
N ASP A 734 -19.42 -23.55 -52.47
CA ASP A 734 -19.54 -23.77 -53.91
C ASP A 734 -18.16 -23.75 -54.58
N THR A 735 -17.33 -22.77 -54.22
CA THR A 735 -15.95 -22.66 -54.70
C THR A 735 -15.12 -23.86 -54.23
N LEU A 736 -15.32 -24.29 -52.99
CA LEU A 736 -14.69 -25.47 -52.42
C LEU A 736 -15.04 -26.72 -53.24
N ASN A 737 -16.32 -26.91 -53.55
CA ASN A 737 -16.76 -28.04 -54.38
C ASN A 737 -16.18 -27.96 -55.79
N GLN A 738 -16.09 -26.76 -56.40
CA GLN A 738 -15.61 -26.60 -57.77
C GLN A 738 -14.07 -26.67 -57.91
N GLN A 739 -13.32 -26.21 -56.91
CA GLN A 739 -11.88 -25.95 -57.07
C GLN A 739 -10.98 -26.77 -56.12
N ARG A 740 -11.53 -27.38 -55.05
CA ARG A 740 -10.71 -28.11 -54.08
C ARG A 740 -10.10 -29.36 -54.72
N LYS A 741 -8.81 -29.56 -54.48
CA LYS A 741 -8.10 -30.75 -54.94
C LYS A 741 -8.45 -31.96 -54.09
N SER A 742 -8.65 -33.10 -54.74
CA SER A 742 -8.81 -34.41 -54.14
C SER A 742 -8.04 -35.46 -54.94
N LEU A 743 -8.00 -36.69 -54.42
CA LEU A 743 -7.40 -37.83 -55.10
C LEU A 743 -8.34 -38.32 -56.20
N TYR A 744 -7.78 -38.50 -57.39
CA TYR A 744 -8.43 -39.02 -58.57
C TYR A 744 -7.63 -40.18 -59.13
N ALA A 745 -8.27 -41.04 -59.90
CA ALA A 745 -7.55 -42.05 -60.67
C ALA A 745 -6.80 -41.39 -61.85
N ALA A 746 -5.49 -41.62 -61.94
CA ALA A 746 -4.65 -41.16 -63.06
C ALA A 746 -4.83 -42.01 -64.32
N ARG A 747 -5.36 -43.22 -64.17
CA ARG A 747 -5.75 -44.18 -65.21
C ARG A 747 -6.84 -45.09 -64.65
N LEU A 748 -7.45 -45.94 -65.47
CA LEU A 748 -8.36 -47.00 -64.99
C LEU A 748 -7.68 -47.87 -63.92
N ILE A 749 -8.31 -48.01 -62.74
CA ILE A 749 -7.89 -48.90 -61.64
C ILE A 749 -8.94 -50.01 -61.50
N ARG A 750 -8.57 -51.28 -61.72
CA ARG A 750 -9.54 -52.40 -61.67
C ARG A 750 -9.80 -52.86 -60.24
N LYS A 751 -10.99 -53.44 -59.99
CA LYS A 751 -11.27 -54.13 -58.72
C LYS A 751 -10.15 -55.13 -58.38
N GLY A 752 -9.64 -55.05 -57.16
CA GLY A 752 -8.54 -55.87 -56.63
C GLY A 752 -7.14 -55.34 -56.93
N GLU A 753 -7.00 -54.35 -57.83
CA GLU A 753 -5.72 -53.70 -58.15
C GLU A 753 -5.25 -52.83 -56.98
N THR A 754 -3.93 -52.79 -56.74
CA THR A 754 -3.34 -51.98 -55.68
C THR A 754 -3.27 -50.51 -56.10
N LEU A 755 -3.74 -49.60 -55.24
CA LEU A 755 -3.58 -48.17 -55.43
C LEU A 755 -2.11 -47.78 -55.18
N THR A 756 -1.51 -47.06 -56.12
CA THR A 756 -0.10 -46.66 -56.12
C THR A 756 -0.01 -45.17 -56.42
N ARG A 757 1.14 -44.54 -56.16
CA ARG A 757 1.32 -43.13 -56.50
C ARG A 757 1.20 -42.86 -58.00
N ASP A 758 1.59 -43.82 -58.84
CA ASP A 758 1.57 -43.66 -60.30
C ASP A 758 0.17 -43.79 -60.91
N ASN A 759 -0.76 -44.49 -60.23
CA ASN A 759 -2.15 -44.59 -60.68
C ASN A 759 -3.10 -43.61 -59.99
N LEU A 760 -2.58 -42.72 -59.13
CA LEU A 760 -3.32 -41.64 -58.48
C LEU A 760 -2.86 -40.27 -58.99
N ALA A 761 -3.80 -39.34 -59.10
CA ALA A 761 -3.56 -37.95 -59.44
C ALA A 761 -4.19 -37.02 -58.39
N ILE A 762 -3.60 -35.83 -58.20
CA ILE A 762 -4.18 -34.78 -57.36
C ILE A 762 -4.78 -33.72 -58.27
N LYS A 763 -6.10 -33.73 -58.43
CA LYS A 763 -6.84 -32.78 -59.28
C LYS A 763 -8.19 -32.41 -58.68
N GLY A 764 -8.89 -31.46 -59.31
CA GLY A 764 -10.21 -30.98 -58.89
C GLY A 764 -11.25 -31.34 -59.96
N PRO A 765 -12.56 -31.12 -59.74
CA PRO A 765 -13.19 -30.51 -58.56
C PRO A 765 -13.09 -31.33 -57.26
N GLY A 766 -13.63 -30.83 -56.16
CA GLY A 766 -13.79 -31.61 -54.93
C GLY A 766 -14.75 -32.78 -55.17
N GLY A 767 -14.56 -33.89 -54.45
CA GLY A 767 -15.42 -35.08 -54.57
C GLY A 767 -14.73 -36.37 -54.14
N GLY A 768 -13.40 -36.42 -54.22
CA GLY A 768 -12.59 -37.53 -53.71
C GLY A 768 -12.00 -37.28 -52.32
N LEU A 769 -11.18 -38.22 -51.87
CA LEU A 769 -10.38 -38.11 -50.66
C LEU A 769 -9.41 -36.94 -50.75
N LEU A 770 -9.24 -36.22 -49.64
CA LEU A 770 -8.24 -35.15 -49.58
C LEU A 770 -6.83 -35.71 -49.84
N PRO A 771 -5.92 -34.96 -50.50
CA PRO A 771 -4.57 -35.42 -50.79
C PRO A 771 -3.76 -35.83 -49.56
N ARG A 772 -4.11 -35.32 -48.37
CA ARG A 772 -3.50 -35.74 -47.10
C ARG A 772 -3.66 -37.24 -46.80
N TYR A 773 -4.64 -37.90 -47.42
CA TYR A 773 -4.87 -39.33 -47.24
C TYR A 773 -4.06 -40.18 -48.23
N LEU A 774 -3.25 -39.58 -49.11
CA LEU A 774 -2.51 -40.32 -50.13
C LEU A 774 -1.73 -41.51 -49.56
N GLU A 775 -1.00 -41.33 -48.46
CA GLU A 775 -0.23 -42.41 -47.83
C GLU A 775 -1.10 -43.51 -47.19
N VAL A 776 -2.34 -43.18 -46.83
CA VAL A 776 -3.31 -44.17 -46.28
C VAL A 776 -3.91 -45.01 -47.42
N VAL A 777 -4.07 -44.38 -48.59
CA VAL A 777 -4.67 -44.96 -49.79
C VAL A 777 -3.67 -45.83 -50.54
N VAL A 778 -2.41 -45.39 -50.65
CA VAL A 778 -1.34 -46.15 -51.34
C VAL A 778 -1.10 -47.50 -50.64
N GLY A 779 -1.04 -48.56 -51.42
CA GLY A 779 -0.89 -49.95 -50.94
C GLY A 779 -2.21 -50.67 -50.66
N ARG A 780 -3.34 -49.95 -50.61
CA ARG A 780 -4.68 -50.57 -50.50
C ARG A 780 -5.10 -51.19 -51.83
N LYS A 781 -6.13 -52.03 -51.81
CA LYS A 781 -6.71 -52.64 -53.02
C LYS A 781 -8.07 -52.04 -53.31
N ALA A 782 -8.35 -51.73 -54.58
CA ALA A 782 -9.63 -51.16 -54.97
C ALA A 782 -10.77 -52.19 -54.78
N GLN A 783 -11.83 -51.84 -54.05
CA GLN A 783 -13.00 -52.71 -53.84
C GLN A 783 -13.93 -52.78 -55.06
N ARG A 784 -13.81 -51.78 -55.93
CA ARG A 784 -14.53 -51.65 -57.21
C ARG A 784 -13.59 -51.10 -58.28
N THR A 785 -13.99 -51.20 -59.53
CA THR A 785 -13.26 -50.57 -60.63
C THR A 785 -13.50 -49.05 -60.59
N ILE A 786 -12.43 -48.26 -60.59
CA ILE A 786 -12.46 -46.80 -60.58
C ILE A 786 -12.04 -46.31 -61.99
N PRO A 787 -12.92 -45.63 -62.74
CA PRO A 787 -12.58 -45.10 -64.06
C PRO A 787 -11.45 -44.07 -64.01
N GLU A 788 -10.74 -43.89 -65.11
CA GLU A 788 -9.81 -42.76 -65.27
C GLU A 788 -10.53 -41.43 -65.04
N ASP A 789 -9.83 -40.48 -64.42
CA ASP A 789 -10.35 -39.12 -64.16
C ASP A 789 -11.59 -39.07 -63.25
N HIS A 790 -11.84 -40.13 -62.48
CA HIS A 790 -12.87 -40.13 -61.43
C HIS A 790 -12.27 -39.94 -60.04
N PRO A 791 -13.02 -39.31 -59.11
CA PRO A 791 -12.58 -39.14 -57.73
C PRO A 791 -12.47 -40.48 -57.02
N VAL A 792 -11.39 -40.65 -56.25
CA VAL A 792 -11.21 -41.81 -55.36
C VAL A 792 -11.86 -41.48 -54.02
N THR A 793 -12.77 -42.32 -53.56
CA THR A 793 -13.52 -42.18 -52.31
C THR A 793 -13.18 -43.31 -51.33
N TRP A 794 -13.63 -43.22 -50.06
CA TRP A 794 -13.42 -44.32 -49.10
C TRP A 794 -14.15 -45.60 -49.52
N ASP A 795 -15.26 -45.46 -50.22
CA ASP A 795 -16.09 -46.54 -50.75
C ASP A 795 -15.37 -47.36 -51.85
N ASP A 796 -14.30 -46.81 -52.42
CA ASP A 796 -13.49 -47.45 -53.45
C ASP A 796 -12.36 -48.33 -52.88
N ILE A 797 -12.06 -48.28 -51.58
CA ILE A 797 -10.81 -48.78 -50.97
C ILE A 797 -11.07 -49.84 -49.88
#